data_AF-A0A1A5P6R9-F1
#
_entry.id   AF-A0A1A5P6R9-F1
#
_cell.length_a   1.000
_cell.length_b   1.000
_cell.length_c   1.000
_cell.angle_alpha   90.00
_cell.angle_beta   90.00
_cell.angle_gamma   90.00
#
_symmetry.space_group_name_H-M   'P 1'
#
loop_
_entity.id
_entity.type
_entity.pdbx_description
1 polymer ?
#
loop_
_entity_poly.entity_id
_entity_poly.type
_entity_poly.pdbx_seq_one_letter_code
_entity_poly.pdbx_strand_id
1 'polypeptide(L)'
;MHQGNDGERPEETVITATDVLGTGFRADSGTRPPAEELLRQAETTLPVVIQALYADRLRADGIHEDGDRRFFGLTDSRGKALTVRLETVSLPGRTVARSFVNTASDNHVVQLSDRIAPEQIGRALSHEVNELLSVRDRASRGETPAAQEMLVRGAALPERPALSDEDLGRLGELHYLASRAGDPALVAEQRAQARGELSQLIDHTGMRPGARAEDTTARAIEQYAAEIRLDIARQHMPVEAFRAVRELAKPVEQLSAADAQVVMDHRARVAEALQAEPSQGAAPGFPLPGLRPDGTPVPGEELSAARDEAARQRTEKGRHTLDELRAEADALPEGRHPQRQVMIGGGASLAGRDPDVLLVDSRGRWHVDPIKGIVQSADQVRHLREVGWDPYRFGDPKERVSLAALQLWEDTAATRGPLVDGRASLSLGDEGRLLAEIVPADGSPPLTVEVVGTPLLATGVPPEVIPGANRQVPTVTEAMDVLDGHLASVDTPEALAARDRLAALPAGEGRAAASLDVLDDPRVADALRSATDPRVAGARETLEAIAQWEHASAAAPGRVLLGDEVGDGAYDPTVADDWVIAGIGGGAIANTEIILEGNPNARVTMVGTAAPWVLHNDSQYLAMRRQYDAELGGNGRLVTVPNQRLGAVETVRTPDGGTRLKALDVEGDAYVACLGRVARLPGAADSLDDWARQQGGQVRGELLFDRNEQYLGYRLRFEAGDRQHTVDVTGAASRMLPGNVFSREDMARLAVIDRRTAPPESGNVAAGFMATALQGSHLAQHRAARAGEGQAHRTDPAAQSPTTRAPQTGQASQASRAGTNPVAGAARLQSARKPAGPGSTPPSGGPGAGTPAQPPRIPRPPQPGGGAPGR
;
A
#
# COMPACT_ATOMS: atom_id res chain seq x y z
N MET A 1 -15.54 17.06 37.24
CA MET A 1 -15.85 17.21 35.81
C MET A 1 -15.11 16.08 35.09
N HIS A 2 -15.83 15.02 34.73
CA HIS A 2 -15.29 13.97 33.86
C HIS A 2 -15.37 14.51 32.43
N GLN A 3 -14.23 14.85 31.83
CA GLN A 3 -14.11 14.96 30.39
C GLN A 3 -14.16 13.54 29.83
N GLY A 4 -15.11 13.30 28.92
CA GLY A 4 -15.13 12.09 28.12
C GLY A 4 -13.90 12.12 27.21
N ASN A 5 -13.00 11.16 27.41
CA ASN A 5 -12.08 10.74 26.37
C ASN A 5 -12.90 9.96 25.34
N ASP A 6 -13.57 10.67 24.45
CA ASP A 6 -13.91 10.09 23.16
C ASP A 6 -12.57 10.03 22.42
N GLY A 7 -12.03 8.82 22.28
CA GLY A 7 -10.81 8.59 21.51
C GLY A 7 -11.07 8.93 20.05
N GLU A 8 -10.79 10.19 19.69
CA GLU A 8 -10.73 10.63 18.31
C GLU A 8 -9.69 9.76 17.58
N ARG A 9 -10.01 9.42 16.32
CA ARG A 9 -9.01 8.84 15.41
C ARG A 9 -7.77 9.75 15.46
N PRO A 10 -6.55 9.22 15.55
CA PRO A 10 -5.42 9.96 15.00
C PRO A 10 -5.76 10.27 13.53
N GLU A 11 -5.90 11.55 13.21
CA GLU A 11 -6.27 12.03 11.89
C GLU A 11 -5.39 11.35 10.83
N GLU A 12 -6.02 10.73 9.82
CA GLU A 12 -5.31 10.27 8.62
C GLU A 12 -4.52 11.46 8.10
N THR A 13 -3.19 11.36 8.00
CA THR A 13 -2.41 12.48 7.46
C THR A 13 -2.77 12.63 5.99
N VAL A 14 -3.30 13.80 5.63
CA VAL A 14 -3.49 14.17 4.23
C VAL A 14 -2.15 14.71 3.72
N ILE A 15 -1.72 14.25 2.55
CA ILE A 15 -0.49 14.71 1.87
C ILE A 15 -0.77 14.93 0.37
N THR A 16 -2.01 15.30 0.05
CA THR A 16 -2.56 15.32 -1.30
C THR A 16 -3.64 16.39 -1.38
N ALA A 17 -3.81 17.00 -2.56
CA ALA A 17 -4.90 17.94 -2.75
C ALA A 17 -6.25 17.24 -2.56
N THR A 18 -6.94 17.50 -1.45
CA THR A 18 -8.30 17.01 -1.19
C THR A 18 -9.36 18.07 -1.44
N ASP A 19 -10.58 17.62 -1.69
CA ASP A 19 -11.73 18.50 -1.85
C ASP A 19 -11.97 19.36 -0.59
N VAL A 20 -12.63 20.49 -0.77
CA VAL A 20 -13.00 21.36 0.35
C VAL A 20 -14.51 21.27 0.54
N LEU A 21 -14.94 20.69 1.67
CA LEU A 21 -16.36 20.49 2.00
C LEU A 21 -17.17 21.77 1.74
N GLY A 22 -18.33 21.63 1.13
CA GLY A 22 -19.21 22.78 0.86
C GLY A 22 -18.66 23.78 -0.18
N THR A 23 -17.62 23.44 -0.94
CA THR A 23 -17.12 24.22 -2.08
C THR A 23 -17.33 23.49 -3.41
N GLY A 24 -17.01 24.18 -4.50
CA GLY A 24 -16.98 23.60 -5.84
C GLY A 24 -15.76 22.71 -6.10
N PHE A 25 -14.67 22.86 -5.34
CA PHE A 25 -13.43 22.09 -5.51
C PHE A 25 -13.64 20.66 -4.99
N ARG A 26 -13.80 19.70 -5.91
CA ARG A 26 -14.29 18.35 -5.63
C ARG A 26 -13.54 17.31 -6.43
N ALA A 27 -13.31 16.15 -5.80
CA ALA A 27 -12.67 15.01 -6.46
C ALA A 27 -13.53 14.41 -7.58
N ASP A 28 -14.86 14.53 -7.45
CA ASP A 28 -15.84 14.08 -8.43
C ASP A 28 -16.81 15.23 -8.75
N SER A 29 -16.75 15.73 -9.99
CA SER A 29 -17.66 16.77 -10.49
C SER A 29 -19.02 16.23 -10.94
N GLY A 30 -19.27 14.92 -10.82
CA GLY A 30 -20.44 14.23 -11.39
C GLY A 30 -20.34 14.03 -12.91
N THR A 31 -19.20 14.39 -13.50
CA THR A 31 -18.88 14.22 -14.92
C THR A 31 -17.51 13.57 -15.04
N ARG A 32 -17.32 12.75 -16.08
CA ARG A 32 -16.03 12.10 -16.37
C ARG A 32 -15.58 12.49 -17.78
N PRO A 33 -14.90 13.64 -17.95
CA PRO A 33 -14.34 14.02 -19.24
C PRO A 33 -13.32 12.97 -19.72
N PRO A 34 -13.05 12.88 -21.05
CA PRO A 34 -12.02 11.99 -21.55
C PRO A 34 -10.66 12.27 -20.90
N ALA A 35 -9.96 11.22 -20.46
CA ALA A 35 -8.68 11.33 -19.75
C ALA A 35 -7.62 12.11 -20.55
N GLU A 36 -7.59 11.95 -21.87
CA GLU A 36 -6.69 12.67 -22.79
C GLU A 36 -6.96 14.18 -22.82
N GLU A 37 -8.23 14.58 -22.71
CA GLU A 37 -8.62 16.00 -22.71
C GLU A 37 -8.20 16.67 -21.40
N LEU A 38 -8.42 15.99 -20.27
CA LEU A 38 -7.95 16.45 -18.96
C LEU A 38 -6.42 16.57 -18.93
N LEU A 39 -5.72 15.58 -19.47
CA LEU A 39 -4.25 15.59 -19.54
C LEU A 39 -3.76 16.76 -20.41
N ARG A 40 -4.32 16.96 -21.60
CA ARG A 40 -3.98 18.08 -22.50
C ARG A 40 -4.22 19.43 -21.83
N GLN A 41 -5.32 19.55 -21.09
CA GLN A 41 -5.63 20.76 -20.32
C GLN A 41 -4.62 20.98 -19.19
N ALA A 42 -4.22 19.93 -18.47
CA ALA A 42 -3.19 19.99 -17.45
C ALA A 42 -1.82 20.38 -18.02
N GLU A 43 -1.43 19.78 -19.15
CA GLU A 43 -0.19 20.11 -19.86
C GLU A 43 -0.14 21.58 -20.29
N THR A 44 -1.28 22.15 -20.71
CA THR A 44 -1.39 23.57 -21.07
C THR A 44 -1.37 24.48 -19.84
N THR A 45 -1.93 24.01 -18.72
CA THR A 45 -2.13 24.81 -17.51
C THR A 45 -0.87 24.87 -16.63
N LEU A 46 -0.07 23.79 -16.57
CA LEU A 46 1.10 23.74 -15.70
C LEU A 46 2.12 24.87 -15.96
N PRO A 47 2.54 25.17 -17.22
CA PRO A 47 3.46 26.29 -17.47
C PRO A 47 2.88 27.65 -17.04
N VAL A 48 1.57 27.83 -17.18
CA VAL A 48 0.88 29.06 -16.75
C VAL A 48 0.91 29.19 -15.24
N VAL A 49 0.66 28.10 -14.50
CA VAL A 49 0.75 28.07 -13.03
C VAL A 49 2.17 28.36 -12.56
N ILE A 50 3.18 27.72 -13.17
CA ILE A 50 4.59 27.96 -12.85
C ILE A 50 4.97 29.43 -13.10
N GLN A 51 4.63 29.96 -14.28
CA GLN A 51 4.97 31.33 -14.64
C GLN A 51 4.24 32.38 -13.78
N ALA A 52 3.00 32.10 -13.38
CA ALA A 52 2.20 33.04 -12.58
C ALA A 52 2.60 33.02 -11.09
N LEU A 53 2.89 31.84 -10.54
CA LEU A 53 3.02 31.66 -9.08
C LEU A 53 4.44 31.37 -8.61
N TYR A 54 5.31 30.81 -9.46
CA TYR A 54 6.58 30.21 -9.06
C TYR A 54 7.75 30.61 -9.96
N ALA A 55 7.64 31.68 -10.76
CA ALA A 55 8.66 32.10 -11.72
C ALA A 55 10.00 32.51 -11.09
N ASP A 56 10.01 32.85 -9.80
CA ASP A 56 11.21 33.13 -9.00
C ASP A 56 11.90 31.85 -8.50
N ARG A 57 11.17 30.72 -8.45
CA ARG A 57 11.65 29.43 -7.94
C ARG A 57 11.90 28.39 -9.03
N LEU A 58 11.14 28.45 -10.12
CA LEU A 58 11.14 27.48 -11.22
C LEU A 58 11.10 28.17 -12.57
N ARG A 59 11.82 27.58 -13.52
CA ARG A 59 11.74 27.87 -14.94
C ARG A 59 11.29 26.61 -15.68
N ALA A 60 10.33 26.76 -16.58
CA ALA A 60 9.93 25.68 -17.48
C ALA A 60 10.84 25.65 -18.71
N ASP A 61 11.43 24.49 -18.99
CA ASP A 61 12.35 24.27 -20.11
C ASP A 61 11.67 23.58 -21.30
N GLY A 62 10.42 23.16 -21.15
CA GLY A 62 9.59 22.54 -22.18
C GLY A 62 9.27 21.08 -21.89
N ILE A 63 8.60 20.44 -22.85
CA ILE A 63 8.24 19.02 -22.78
C ILE A 63 9.30 18.21 -23.53
N HIS A 64 9.78 17.14 -22.92
CA HIS A 64 10.62 16.13 -23.57
C HIS A 64 9.94 14.76 -23.54
N GLU A 65 10.26 13.93 -24.53
CA GLU A 65 9.68 12.60 -24.70
C GLU A 65 10.77 11.53 -24.51
N ASP A 66 10.47 10.50 -23.71
CA ASP A 66 11.30 9.31 -23.50
C ASP A 66 10.44 8.05 -23.64
N GLY A 67 10.41 7.50 -24.85
CA GLY A 67 9.54 6.39 -25.22
C GLY A 67 8.07 6.83 -25.29
N ASP A 68 7.20 6.17 -24.52
CA ASP A 68 5.77 6.50 -24.39
C ASP A 68 5.49 7.56 -23.31
N ARG A 69 6.53 8.13 -22.70
CA ARG A 69 6.40 9.06 -21.56
C ARG A 69 6.76 10.48 -21.97
N ARG A 70 5.98 11.45 -21.49
CA ARG A 70 6.15 12.89 -21.71
C ARG A 70 6.38 13.59 -20.39
N PHE A 71 7.45 14.38 -20.32
CA PHE A 71 7.91 15.02 -19.10
C PHE A 71 8.06 16.52 -19.29
N PHE A 72 7.65 17.30 -18.30
CA PHE A 72 8.04 18.70 -18.19
C PHE A 72 9.44 18.77 -17.60
N GLY A 73 10.40 19.27 -18.37
CA GLY A 73 11.70 19.67 -17.84
C GLY A 73 11.56 21.01 -17.12
N LEU A 74 11.98 21.07 -15.87
CA LEU A 74 12.03 22.30 -15.09
C LEU A 74 13.44 22.49 -14.53
N THR A 75 13.82 23.74 -14.32
CA THR A 75 15.06 24.12 -13.64
C THR A 75 14.71 24.98 -12.44
N ASP A 76 15.25 24.64 -11.26
CA ASP A 76 15.06 25.44 -10.06
C ASP A 76 15.97 26.67 -9.99
N SER A 77 15.70 27.55 -9.02
CA SER A 77 16.48 28.78 -8.76
C SER A 77 17.98 28.55 -8.51
N ARG A 78 18.41 27.32 -8.23
CA ARG A 78 19.83 26.94 -8.03
C ARG A 78 20.45 26.32 -9.28
N GLY A 79 19.70 26.24 -10.39
CA GLY A 79 20.15 25.64 -11.64
C GLY A 79 20.06 24.11 -11.68
N LYS A 80 19.37 23.48 -10.72
CA LYS A 80 19.19 22.02 -10.70
C LYS A 80 17.97 21.64 -11.52
N ALA A 81 18.15 20.69 -12.43
CA ALA A 81 17.08 20.14 -13.24
C ALA A 81 16.20 19.18 -12.43
N LEU A 82 14.91 19.17 -12.74
CA LEU A 82 13.94 18.17 -12.30
C LEU A 82 12.95 17.89 -13.43
N THR A 83 12.23 16.78 -13.35
CA THR A 83 11.16 16.46 -14.27
C THR A 83 9.83 16.28 -13.56
N VAL A 84 8.74 16.68 -14.21
CA VAL A 84 7.38 16.43 -13.73
C VAL A 84 6.59 15.75 -14.84
N ARG A 85 6.04 14.58 -14.55
CA ARG A 85 5.08 13.90 -15.41
C ARG A 85 3.66 14.15 -14.91
N LEU A 86 2.75 14.45 -15.82
CA LEU A 86 1.32 14.62 -15.50
C LEU A 86 0.55 13.36 -15.89
N GLU A 87 -0.41 12.97 -15.06
CA GLU A 87 -1.32 11.85 -15.33
C GLU A 87 -2.75 12.18 -14.89
N THR A 88 -3.72 11.49 -15.49
CA THR A 88 -5.13 11.50 -15.08
C THR A 88 -5.53 10.07 -14.69
N VAL A 89 -6.00 9.90 -13.46
CA VAL A 89 -6.29 8.58 -12.87
C VAL A 89 -7.51 8.63 -11.96
N SER A 90 -8.18 7.49 -11.77
CA SER A 90 -9.17 7.35 -10.71
C SER A 90 -8.44 7.44 -9.35
N LEU A 91 -8.76 8.44 -8.53
CA LEU A 91 -8.15 8.65 -7.21
C LEU A 91 -9.12 8.25 -6.07
N PRO A 92 -8.61 7.82 -4.90
CA PRO A 92 -9.45 7.37 -3.80
C PRO A 92 -10.19 8.53 -3.11
N GLY A 93 -11.44 8.25 -2.72
CA GLY A 93 -12.22 9.07 -1.81
C GLY A 93 -12.39 10.52 -2.26
N ARG A 94 -11.81 11.43 -1.49
CA ARG A 94 -11.93 12.90 -1.62
C ARG A 94 -10.70 13.55 -2.26
N THR A 95 -9.80 12.75 -2.82
CA THR A 95 -8.53 13.19 -3.43
C THR A 95 -8.77 13.78 -4.82
N VAL A 96 -8.41 15.05 -5.00
CA VAL A 96 -8.49 15.80 -6.26
C VAL A 96 -7.21 15.63 -7.08
N ALA A 97 -6.06 15.66 -6.42
CA ALA A 97 -4.76 15.41 -7.01
C ALA A 97 -3.81 14.78 -5.97
N ARG A 98 -2.72 14.18 -6.45
CA ARG A 98 -1.65 13.60 -5.62
C ARG A 98 -0.32 13.70 -6.34
N SER A 99 0.77 13.90 -5.61
CA SER A 99 2.12 13.92 -6.18
C SER A 99 3.00 12.79 -5.65
N PHE A 100 3.80 12.18 -6.53
CA PHE A 100 4.94 11.35 -6.15
C PHE A 100 6.21 12.18 -6.29
N VAL A 101 6.84 12.50 -5.15
CA VAL A 101 8.04 13.35 -5.11
C VAL A 101 9.25 12.46 -4.83
N ASN A 102 10.03 12.17 -5.87
CA ASN A 102 11.29 11.45 -5.73
C ASN A 102 12.46 12.42 -5.53
N THR A 103 12.94 12.57 -4.30
CA THR A 103 14.08 13.43 -3.98
C THR A 103 15.44 12.75 -4.23
N ALA A 104 15.45 11.46 -4.61
CA ALA A 104 16.66 10.72 -4.99
C ALA A 104 17.06 10.92 -6.46
N SER A 105 16.07 10.99 -7.37
CA SER A 105 16.28 11.19 -8.82
C SER A 105 15.79 12.53 -9.39
N ASP A 106 15.00 13.31 -8.63
CA ASP A 106 14.27 14.50 -9.09
C ASP A 106 13.32 14.24 -10.28
N ASN A 107 12.83 13.00 -10.42
CA ASN A 107 11.73 12.65 -11.31
C ASN A 107 10.43 12.58 -10.51
N HIS A 108 9.46 13.42 -10.86
CA HIS A 108 8.21 13.56 -10.11
C HIS A 108 7.00 13.22 -10.97
N VAL A 109 5.90 12.85 -10.32
CA VAL A 109 4.60 12.62 -10.98
C VAL A 109 3.53 13.39 -10.25
N VAL A 110 2.65 14.06 -10.98
CA VAL A 110 1.41 14.64 -10.46
C VAL A 110 0.25 13.93 -11.13
N GLN A 111 -0.59 13.30 -10.32
CA GLN A 111 -1.82 12.63 -10.73
C GLN A 111 -3.01 13.52 -10.41
N LEU A 112 -3.86 13.76 -11.40
CA LEU A 112 -5.13 14.44 -11.25
C LEU A 112 -6.27 13.42 -11.28
N SER A 113 -7.33 13.66 -10.50
CA SER A 113 -8.55 12.86 -10.58
C SER A 113 -9.09 12.91 -12.01
N ASP A 114 -9.44 11.75 -12.57
CA ASP A 114 -10.09 11.66 -13.88
C ASP A 114 -11.56 12.09 -13.87
N ARG A 115 -12.07 12.49 -12.70
CA ARG A 115 -13.39 13.10 -12.47
C ARG A 115 -13.30 14.56 -12.03
N ILE A 116 -12.11 15.16 -12.15
CA ILE A 116 -11.92 16.58 -11.88
C ILE A 116 -12.61 17.44 -12.95
N ALA A 117 -13.24 18.54 -12.53
CA ALA A 117 -13.72 19.53 -13.48
C ALA A 117 -12.54 20.29 -14.11
N PRO A 118 -12.50 20.51 -15.45
CA PRO A 118 -11.38 21.15 -16.12
C PRO A 118 -10.95 22.51 -15.54
N GLU A 119 -11.91 23.31 -15.07
CA GLU A 119 -11.66 24.60 -14.44
C GLU A 119 -10.91 24.53 -13.10
N GLN A 120 -10.89 23.36 -12.44
CA GLN A 120 -10.23 23.13 -11.16
C GLN A 120 -8.77 22.71 -11.31
N ILE A 121 -8.36 22.29 -12.51
CA ILE A 121 -7.00 21.78 -12.79
C ILE A 121 -5.93 22.79 -12.36
N GLY A 122 -6.12 24.08 -12.61
CA GLY A 122 -5.14 25.10 -12.22
C GLY A 122 -4.95 25.20 -10.70
N ARG A 123 -6.03 25.07 -9.94
CA ARG A 123 -5.99 25.06 -8.47
C ARG A 123 -5.33 23.78 -7.95
N ALA A 124 -5.69 22.62 -8.49
CA ALA A 124 -5.06 21.34 -8.12
C ALA A 124 -3.55 21.35 -8.42
N LEU A 125 -3.13 21.78 -9.61
CA LEU A 125 -1.71 21.91 -9.95
C LEU A 125 -0.98 22.92 -9.05
N SER A 126 -1.64 24.00 -8.64
CA SER A 126 -1.02 24.97 -7.72
C SER A 126 -0.71 24.38 -6.34
N HIS A 127 -1.57 23.47 -5.85
CA HIS A 127 -1.35 22.72 -4.62
C HIS A 127 -0.13 21.81 -4.77
N GLU A 128 -0.19 20.89 -5.74
CA GLU A 128 0.80 19.83 -5.94
C GLU A 128 2.20 20.39 -6.25
N VAL A 129 2.28 21.49 -7.02
CA VAL A 129 3.57 22.13 -7.30
C VAL A 129 4.16 22.78 -6.04
N ASN A 130 3.34 23.40 -5.18
CA ASN A 130 3.88 24.00 -3.95
C ASN A 130 4.31 22.95 -2.94
N GLU A 131 3.54 21.86 -2.81
CA GLU A 131 3.91 20.70 -2.00
C GLU A 131 5.24 20.12 -2.49
N LEU A 132 5.35 19.82 -3.80
CA LEU A 132 6.57 19.28 -4.41
C LEU A 132 7.80 20.16 -4.12
N LEU A 133 7.68 21.46 -4.34
CA LEU A 133 8.78 22.39 -4.08
C LEU A 133 9.16 22.42 -2.59
N SER A 134 8.16 22.36 -1.71
CA SER A 134 8.35 22.35 -0.26
C SER A 134 9.03 21.09 0.23
N VAL A 135 8.60 19.92 -0.25
CA VAL A 135 9.23 18.61 0.02
C VAL A 135 10.69 18.64 -0.44
N ARG A 136 10.98 19.15 -1.64
CA ARG A 136 12.36 19.25 -2.14
C ARG A 136 13.23 20.18 -1.30
N ASP A 137 12.73 21.37 -0.95
CA ASP A 137 13.47 22.33 -0.12
C ASP A 137 13.74 21.76 1.27
N ARG A 138 12.73 21.14 1.90
CA ARG A 138 12.81 20.44 3.18
C ARG A 138 13.83 19.30 3.15
N ALA A 139 13.72 18.40 2.16
CA ALA A 139 14.64 17.28 1.99
C ALA A 139 16.08 17.73 1.69
N SER A 140 16.29 18.92 1.12
CA SER A 140 17.63 19.49 0.94
C SER A 140 18.28 19.92 2.27
N ARG A 141 17.48 20.15 3.31
CA ARG A 141 17.92 20.49 4.68
C ARG A 141 17.92 19.29 5.63
N GLY A 142 17.49 18.11 5.18
CA GLY A 142 17.36 16.91 6.03
C GLY A 142 16.24 17.01 7.07
N GLU A 143 15.24 17.87 6.84
CA GLU A 143 14.16 18.11 7.81
C GLU A 143 13.00 17.13 7.59
N THR A 144 12.36 16.63 8.65
CA THR A 144 11.11 15.86 8.55
C THR A 144 9.90 16.79 8.39
N PRO A 145 8.79 16.36 7.75
CA PRO A 145 7.59 17.18 7.67
C PRO A 145 6.98 17.38 9.06
N ALA A 146 6.20 18.46 9.23
CA ALA A 146 5.41 18.62 10.44
C ALA A 146 4.37 17.50 10.55
N ALA A 147 4.20 16.98 11.77
CA ALA A 147 3.31 15.86 12.04
C ALA A 147 1.82 16.26 12.06
N GLN A 148 1.52 17.52 12.40
CA GLN A 148 0.16 18.05 12.55
C GLN A 148 -0.12 19.11 11.50
N GLU A 149 -1.34 19.10 10.95
CA GLU A 149 -1.83 20.14 10.07
C GLU A 149 -2.20 21.39 10.88
N MET A 150 -1.67 22.54 10.47
CA MET A 150 -1.93 23.82 11.11
C MET A 150 -3.08 24.58 10.45
N LEU A 151 -3.29 24.39 9.15
CA LEU A 151 -4.25 25.12 8.32
C LEU A 151 -5.58 24.37 8.20
N VAL A 152 -6.13 23.97 9.34
CA VAL A 152 -7.47 23.40 9.45
C VAL A 152 -8.24 24.17 10.52
N ARG A 153 -9.51 24.46 10.25
CA ARG A 153 -10.40 25.10 11.22
C ARG A 153 -10.57 24.20 12.44
N GLY A 154 -10.25 24.73 13.62
CA GLY A 154 -10.35 24.02 14.89
C GLY A 154 -9.09 23.28 15.31
N ALA A 155 -8.09 23.15 14.42
CA ALA A 155 -6.81 22.54 14.77
C ALA A 155 -6.14 23.28 15.93
N ALA A 156 -5.59 22.50 16.87
CA ALA A 156 -4.79 23.02 17.96
C ALA A 156 -3.51 23.68 17.41
N LEU A 157 -3.06 24.75 18.06
CA LEU A 157 -1.78 25.37 17.70
C LEU A 157 -0.66 24.65 18.46
N PRO A 158 0.35 24.08 17.77
CA PRO A 158 1.50 23.51 18.43
C PRO A 158 2.33 24.61 19.11
N GLU A 159 3.10 24.23 20.14
CA GLU A 159 4.00 25.16 20.84
C GLU A 159 5.02 25.82 19.90
N ARG A 160 5.43 25.09 18.86
CA ARG A 160 6.28 25.56 17.77
C ARG A 160 5.52 25.42 16.45
N PRO A 161 4.98 26.53 15.92
CA PRO A 161 4.27 26.50 14.65
C PRO A 161 5.16 26.07 13.48
N ALA A 162 4.76 25.01 12.78
CA ALA A 162 5.39 24.51 11.57
C ALA A 162 4.30 23.98 10.63
N LEU A 163 4.39 24.31 9.34
CA LEU A 163 3.43 23.87 8.34
C LEU A 163 3.74 22.43 7.88
N SER A 164 2.71 21.62 7.73
CA SER A 164 2.80 20.31 7.08
C SER A 164 2.99 20.45 5.56
N ASP A 165 3.26 19.34 4.87
CA ASP A 165 3.33 19.31 3.41
C ASP A 165 1.95 19.69 2.79
N GLU A 166 0.85 19.23 3.39
CA GLU A 166 -0.54 19.60 3.02
C GLU A 166 -0.82 21.09 3.24
N ASP A 167 -0.41 21.64 4.39
CA ASP A 167 -0.57 23.07 4.67
C ASP A 167 0.10 23.91 3.58
N LEU A 168 1.31 23.52 3.17
CA LEU A 168 2.04 24.18 2.10
C LEU A 168 1.31 24.04 0.76
N GLY A 169 0.75 22.87 0.46
CA GLY A 169 -0.16 22.69 -0.67
C GLY A 169 -1.35 23.67 -0.65
N ARG A 170 -2.02 23.83 0.49
CA ARG A 170 -3.12 24.80 0.68
C ARG A 170 -2.72 26.24 0.51
N LEU A 171 -1.49 26.61 0.89
CA LEU A 171 -0.96 27.94 0.58
C LEU A 171 -0.78 28.16 -0.94
N GLY A 172 -0.46 27.11 -1.69
CA GLY A 172 -0.43 27.13 -3.15
C GLY A 172 -1.81 27.46 -3.75
N GLU A 173 -2.87 26.83 -3.24
CA GLU A 173 -4.25 27.12 -3.66
C GLU A 173 -4.69 28.54 -3.31
N LEU A 174 -4.38 29.02 -2.10
CA LEU A 174 -4.67 30.40 -1.69
C LEU A 174 -3.95 31.40 -2.61
N HIS A 175 -2.70 31.11 -2.98
CA HIS A 175 -1.93 31.95 -3.90
C HIS A 175 -2.57 31.98 -5.29
N TYR A 176 -2.95 30.83 -5.82
CA TYR A 176 -3.64 30.71 -7.10
C TYR A 176 -4.94 31.53 -7.14
N LEU A 177 -5.81 31.35 -6.15
CA LEU A 177 -7.09 32.03 -6.08
C LEU A 177 -6.93 33.55 -5.88
N ALA A 178 -5.96 33.98 -5.06
CA ALA A 178 -5.63 35.40 -4.89
C ALA A 178 -5.10 36.05 -6.18
N SER A 179 -4.22 35.36 -6.90
CA SER A 179 -3.73 35.82 -8.20
C SER A 179 -4.88 35.99 -9.20
N ARG A 180 -5.78 35.00 -9.29
CA ARG A 180 -6.94 35.06 -10.19
C ARG A 180 -7.95 36.13 -9.81
N ALA A 181 -8.23 36.33 -8.52
CA ALA A 181 -9.13 37.39 -8.07
C ALA A 181 -8.62 38.79 -8.47
N GLY A 182 -7.30 38.98 -8.51
CA GLY A 182 -6.63 40.22 -8.90
C GLY A 182 -6.30 40.35 -10.39
N ASP A 183 -6.47 39.31 -11.20
CA ASP A 183 -5.97 39.27 -12.58
C ASP A 183 -6.84 40.12 -13.54
N PRO A 184 -6.34 41.25 -14.06
CA PRO A 184 -7.11 42.12 -14.95
C PRO A 184 -7.42 41.48 -16.32
N ALA A 185 -6.72 40.41 -16.70
CA ALA A 185 -7.01 39.68 -17.94
C ALA A 185 -8.28 38.82 -17.84
N LEU A 186 -8.73 38.49 -16.61
CA LEU A 186 -9.96 37.74 -16.38
C LEU A 186 -11.19 38.64 -16.36
N VAL A 187 -12.30 38.13 -16.90
CA VAL A 187 -13.59 38.84 -16.87
C VAL A 187 -14.08 38.99 -15.43
N ALA A 188 -14.93 40.00 -15.18
CA ALA A 188 -15.38 40.36 -13.83
C ALA A 188 -16.04 39.18 -13.09
N GLU A 189 -16.79 38.33 -13.79
CA GLU A 189 -17.43 37.14 -13.23
C GLU A 189 -16.39 36.11 -12.74
N GLN A 190 -15.38 35.81 -13.54
CA GLN A 190 -14.30 34.87 -13.17
C GLN A 190 -13.49 35.40 -11.98
N ARG A 191 -13.23 36.71 -11.92
CA ARG A 191 -12.57 37.34 -10.76
C ARG A 191 -13.44 37.26 -9.50
N ALA A 192 -14.74 37.53 -9.63
CA ALA A 192 -15.69 37.43 -8.53
C ALA A 192 -15.80 35.99 -8.01
N GLN A 193 -15.86 35.00 -8.91
CA GLN A 193 -15.84 33.59 -8.55
C GLN A 193 -14.54 33.22 -7.80
N ALA A 194 -13.37 33.56 -8.34
CA ALA A 194 -12.09 33.29 -7.69
C ALA A 194 -11.98 33.95 -6.30
N ARG A 195 -12.50 35.18 -6.15
CA ARG A 195 -12.58 35.86 -4.85
C ARG A 195 -13.52 35.13 -3.88
N GLY A 196 -14.66 34.64 -4.36
CA GLY A 196 -15.60 33.85 -3.58
C GLY A 196 -14.97 32.54 -3.08
N GLU A 197 -14.32 31.79 -3.97
CA GLU A 197 -13.59 30.56 -3.63
C GLU A 197 -12.42 30.82 -2.67
N LEU A 198 -11.68 31.91 -2.86
CA LEU A 198 -10.63 32.35 -1.92
C LEU A 198 -11.21 32.57 -0.52
N SER A 199 -12.36 33.25 -0.43
CA SER A 199 -13.05 33.52 0.84
C SER A 199 -13.52 32.24 1.54
N GLN A 200 -13.88 31.20 0.79
CA GLN A 200 -14.25 29.88 1.33
C GLN A 200 -13.03 29.12 1.85
N LEU A 201 -11.94 29.08 1.09
CA LEU A 201 -10.71 28.41 1.49
C LEU A 201 -10.08 29.05 2.74
N ILE A 202 -10.17 30.38 2.88
CA ILE A 202 -9.76 31.09 4.10
C ILE A 202 -10.60 30.69 5.32
N ASP A 203 -11.89 30.38 5.13
CA ASP A 203 -12.76 29.88 6.22
C ASP A 203 -12.36 28.46 6.62
N HIS A 204 -12.13 27.60 5.62
CA HIS A 204 -11.76 26.20 5.79
C HIS A 204 -10.42 26.05 6.51
N THR A 205 -9.42 26.86 6.14
CA THR A 205 -8.06 26.81 6.71
C THR A 205 -7.95 27.38 8.12
N GLY A 206 -9.05 27.85 8.71
CA GLY A 206 -9.05 28.44 10.05
C GLY A 206 -8.32 29.78 10.15
N MET A 207 -8.04 30.43 9.01
CA MET A 207 -7.46 31.78 8.95
C MET A 207 -8.49 32.89 9.21
N ARG A 208 -9.78 32.54 9.25
CA ARG A 208 -10.88 33.43 9.67
C ARG A 208 -11.51 32.92 10.97
N PRO A 209 -11.73 33.78 11.98
CA PRO A 209 -12.50 33.39 13.16
C PRO A 209 -13.97 33.11 12.78
N GLY A 210 -14.51 32.02 13.29
CA GLY A 210 -15.86 31.53 13.02
C GLY A 210 -16.80 31.47 14.22
N ALA A 211 -16.29 31.65 15.44
CA ALA A 211 -17.07 31.71 16.67
C ALA A 211 -18.08 32.87 16.62
N ARG A 212 -19.25 32.63 17.22
CA ARG A 212 -20.33 33.63 17.31
C ARG A 212 -19.86 34.82 18.13
N ALA A 213 -20.33 36.02 17.80
CA ALA A 213 -19.99 37.26 18.52
C ALA A 213 -20.32 37.20 20.03
N GLU A 214 -21.32 36.41 20.41
CA GLU A 214 -21.78 36.22 21.78
C GLU A 214 -20.81 35.37 22.63
N ASP A 215 -20.07 34.46 21.99
CA ASP A 215 -19.06 33.62 22.66
C ASP A 215 -17.69 34.31 22.64
N THR A 216 -17.54 35.29 23.54
CA THR A 216 -16.34 36.12 23.64
C THR A 216 -15.06 35.31 23.90
N THR A 217 -15.16 34.16 24.58
CA THR A 217 -14.00 33.33 24.90
C THR A 217 -13.56 32.51 23.70
N ALA A 218 -14.49 31.78 23.06
CA ALA A 218 -14.18 31.05 21.83
C ALA A 218 -13.71 31.99 20.71
N ARG A 219 -14.33 33.17 20.59
CA ARG A 219 -13.91 34.19 19.62
C ARG A 219 -12.50 34.70 19.86
N ALA A 220 -12.09 34.92 21.11
CA ALA A 220 -10.72 35.34 21.42
C ALA A 220 -9.69 34.24 21.08
N ILE A 221 -10.01 32.97 21.37
CA ILE A 221 -9.15 31.82 21.06
C ILE A 221 -8.99 31.65 19.55
N GLU A 222 -10.10 31.63 18.81
CA GLU A 222 -10.06 31.49 17.35
C GLU A 222 -9.39 32.68 16.67
N GLN A 223 -9.59 33.90 17.18
CA GLN A 223 -8.93 35.08 16.64
C GLN A 223 -7.41 35.02 16.83
N TYR A 224 -6.94 34.60 18.02
CA TYR A 224 -5.52 34.38 18.26
C TYR A 224 -4.94 33.29 17.34
N ALA A 225 -5.67 32.19 17.14
CA ALA A 225 -5.25 31.13 16.23
C ALA A 225 -5.19 31.59 14.76
N ALA A 226 -6.19 32.35 14.31
CA ALA A 226 -6.21 32.94 12.97
C ALA A 226 -5.04 33.91 12.75
N GLU A 227 -4.71 34.76 13.74
CA GLU A 227 -3.56 35.66 13.68
C GLU A 227 -2.23 34.90 13.49
N ILE A 228 -2.03 33.80 14.24
CA ILE A 228 -0.83 32.95 14.09
C ILE A 228 -0.76 32.31 12.70
N ARG A 229 -1.87 31.74 12.21
CA ARG A 229 -1.92 31.14 10.88
C ARG A 229 -1.61 32.15 9.78
N LEU A 230 -2.15 33.38 9.88
CA LEU A 230 -1.87 34.46 8.94
C LEU A 230 -0.41 34.92 9.00
N ASP A 231 0.18 35.04 10.18
CA ASP A 231 1.58 35.45 10.35
C ASP A 231 2.56 34.44 9.74
N ILE A 232 2.24 33.15 9.82
CA ILE A 232 3.03 32.08 9.18
C ILE A 232 2.81 32.09 7.67
N ALA A 233 1.55 32.11 7.20
CA ALA A 233 1.22 32.11 5.78
C ALA A 233 1.90 33.28 5.02
N ARG A 234 2.07 34.43 5.69
CA ARG A 234 2.79 35.59 5.14
C ARG A 234 4.19 35.27 4.62
N GLN A 235 4.88 34.30 5.22
CA GLN A 235 6.27 33.95 4.86
C GLN A 235 6.36 33.12 3.57
N HIS A 236 5.24 32.55 3.12
CA HIS A 236 5.18 31.60 2.01
C HIS A 236 4.41 32.13 0.80
N MET A 237 3.99 33.39 0.81
CA MET A 237 3.19 34.00 -0.25
C MET A 237 3.71 35.37 -0.65
N PRO A 238 3.60 35.78 -1.92
CA PRO A 238 3.89 37.14 -2.34
C PRO A 238 3.00 38.18 -1.63
N VAL A 239 3.53 39.40 -1.46
CA VAL A 239 2.88 40.48 -0.71
C VAL A 239 1.47 40.81 -1.22
N GLU A 240 1.26 40.79 -2.53
CA GLU A 240 -0.03 41.10 -3.13
C GLU A 240 -1.07 39.99 -2.91
N ALA A 241 -0.66 38.72 -3.03
CA ALA A 241 -1.52 37.58 -2.71
C ALA A 241 -1.90 37.60 -1.22
N PHE A 242 -0.93 37.83 -0.34
CA PHE A 242 -1.19 37.95 1.10
C PHE A 242 -2.10 39.13 1.45
N ARG A 243 -2.03 40.25 0.70
CA ARG A 243 -2.95 41.39 0.90
C ARG A 243 -4.40 40.97 0.65
N ALA A 244 -4.66 40.23 -0.43
CA ALA A 244 -5.99 39.70 -0.74
C ALA A 244 -6.49 38.71 0.33
N VAL A 245 -5.62 37.80 0.78
CA VAL A 245 -5.93 36.88 1.88
C VAL A 245 -6.30 37.64 3.15
N ARG A 246 -5.46 38.59 3.58
CA ARG A 246 -5.70 39.40 4.79
C ARG A 246 -6.96 40.23 4.72
N GLU A 247 -7.33 40.71 3.53
CA GLU A 247 -8.57 41.47 3.33
C GLU A 247 -9.81 40.61 3.62
N LEU A 248 -9.81 39.36 3.14
CA LEU A 248 -10.91 38.40 3.28
C LEU A 248 -10.89 37.61 4.60
N ALA A 249 -9.75 37.52 5.28
CA ALA A 249 -9.59 36.81 6.55
C ALA A 249 -10.26 37.50 7.76
N LYS A 250 -10.82 38.69 7.56
CA LYS A 250 -11.55 39.41 8.62
C LYS A 250 -12.78 38.62 9.10
N PRO A 251 -13.22 38.84 10.35
CA PRO A 251 -14.51 38.31 10.82
C PRO A 251 -15.64 38.66 9.86
N VAL A 252 -16.62 37.76 9.75
CA VAL A 252 -17.74 37.88 8.78
C VAL A 252 -18.45 39.23 8.89
N GLU A 253 -18.57 39.78 10.09
CA GLU A 253 -19.26 41.06 10.33
C GLU A 253 -18.50 42.28 9.79
N GLN A 254 -17.22 42.10 9.41
CA GLN A 254 -16.34 43.15 8.88
C GLN A 254 -16.09 43.00 7.36
N LEU A 255 -16.70 42.00 6.72
CA LEU A 255 -16.61 41.78 5.28
C LEU A 255 -17.64 42.65 4.53
N SER A 256 -17.47 42.77 3.22
CA SER A 256 -18.51 43.34 2.36
C SER A 256 -19.76 42.44 2.39
N ALA A 257 -20.94 42.99 2.12
CA ALA A 257 -22.19 42.20 2.13
C ALA A 257 -22.12 40.99 1.17
N ALA A 258 -21.49 41.15 0.01
CA ALA A 258 -21.30 40.06 -0.95
C ALA A 258 -20.35 38.98 -0.42
N ASP A 259 -19.18 39.37 0.12
CA ASP A 259 -18.21 38.42 0.66
C ASP A 259 -18.76 37.69 1.90
N ALA A 260 -19.49 38.41 2.77
CA ALA A 260 -20.13 37.84 3.95
C ALA A 260 -21.17 36.79 3.58
N GLN A 261 -21.99 37.04 2.55
CA GLN A 261 -22.98 36.08 2.06
C GLN A 261 -22.32 34.80 1.56
N VAL A 262 -21.23 34.90 0.79
CA VAL A 262 -20.48 33.73 0.30
C VAL A 262 -20.02 32.83 1.44
N VAL A 263 -19.54 33.41 2.54
CA VAL A 263 -19.07 32.66 3.72
C VAL A 263 -20.23 32.01 4.46
N MET A 264 -21.35 32.72 4.63
CA MET A 264 -22.54 32.16 5.27
C MET A 264 -23.11 30.98 4.47
N ASP A 265 -23.21 31.12 3.15
CA ASP A 265 -23.68 30.05 2.27
C ASP A 265 -22.74 28.84 2.32
N HIS A 266 -21.43 29.08 2.37
CA HIS A 266 -20.44 28.01 2.51
C HIS A 266 -20.56 27.28 3.83
N ARG A 267 -20.65 27.99 4.97
CA ARG A 267 -20.83 27.36 6.29
C ARG A 267 -22.13 26.58 6.38
N ALA A 268 -23.21 27.05 5.75
CA ALA A 268 -24.47 26.32 5.65
C ALA A 268 -24.29 25.00 4.89
N ARG A 269 -23.62 25.02 3.72
CA ARG A 269 -23.33 23.80 2.95
C ARG A 269 -22.42 22.82 3.69
N VAL A 270 -21.42 23.32 4.43
CA VAL A 270 -20.55 22.47 5.27
C VAL A 270 -21.37 21.80 6.37
N ALA A 271 -22.25 22.53 7.05
CA ALA A 271 -23.11 21.99 8.09
C ALA A 271 -24.07 20.92 7.55
N GLU A 272 -24.63 21.13 6.35
CA GLU A 272 -25.46 20.13 5.66
C GLU A 272 -24.65 18.88 5.27
N ALA A 273 -23.45 19.06 4.71
CA ALA A 273 -22.58 17.95 4.33
C ALA A 273 -22.17 17.08 5.53
N LEU A 274 -21.81 17.69 6.65
CA LEU A 274 -21.46 16.98 7.89
C LEU A 274 -22.64 16.20 8.49
N GLN A 275 -23.89 16.61 8.23
CA GLN A 275 -25.09 15.87 8.64
C GLN A 275 -25.40 14.70 7.69
N ALA A 276 -24.98 14.79 6.44
CA ALA A 276 -25.23 13.79 5.41
C ALA A 276 -24.16 12.68 5.37
N GLU A 277 -22.96 12.90 5.92
CA GLU A 277 -21.96 11.84 6.02
C GLU A 277 -22.44 10.75 6.99
N PRO A 278 -22.53 9.48 6.55
CA PRO A 278 -22.89 8.40 7.45
C PRO A 278 -21.85 8.36 8.58
N SER A 279 -22.32 8.31 9.83
CA SER A 279 -21.46 8.09 10.99
C SER A 279 -20.69 6.79 10.76
N GLN A 280 -19.46 6.88 10.25
CA GLN A 280 -18.57 5.73 10.22
C GLN A 280 -18.36 5.37 11.69
N GLY A 281 -18.95 4.26 12.14
CA GLY A 281 -18.78 3.79 13.50
C GLY A 281 -17.30 3.80 13.84
N ALA A 282 -16.96 4.32 15.02
CA ALA A 282 -15.59 4.34 15.49
C ALA A 282 -15.05 2.90 15.44
N ALA A 283 -14.12 2.64 14.51
CA ALA A 283 -13.35 1.41 14.56
C ALA A 283 -12.69 1.35 15.95
N PRO A 284 -12.59 0.18 16.60
CA PRO A 284 -11.96 0.09 17.90
C PRO A 284 -10.58 0.76 17.86
N GLY A 285 -10.28 1.61 18.85
CA GLY A 285 -9.01 2.32 18.93
C GLY A 285 -7.87 1.34 19.17
N PHE A 286 -7.26 0.85 18.09
CA PHE A 286 -5.99 0.13 18.16
C PHE A 286 -4.85 1.15 18.12
N PRO A 287 -3.78 0.97 18.91
CA PRO A 287 -2.62 1.84 18.82
C PRO A 287 -2.09 1.80 17.38
N LEU A 288 -1.95 2.97 16.74
CA LEU A 288 -1.33 3.03 15.43
C LEU A 288 0.12 2.56 15.56
N PRO A 289 0.62 1.81 14.58
CA PRO A 289 1.98 1.34 14.65
C PRO A 289 2.99 2.47 14.75
N GLY A 290 4.00 2.26 15.58
CA GLY A 290 4.93 3.30 15.96
C GLY A 290 4.47 4.08 17.18
N LEU A 291 3.20 4.39 17.42
CA LEU A 291 2.76 5.18 18.60
C LEU A 291 2.79 4.38 19.90
N ARG A 292 3.02 5.08 21.01
CA ARG A 292 2.83 4.55 22.36
C ARG A 292 1.33 4.44 22.68
N PRO A 293 0.93 3.67 23.72
CA PRO A 293 -0.49 3.55 24.12
C PRO A 293 -1.17 4.88 24.48
N ASP A 294 -0.40 5.88 24.88
CA ASP A 294 -0.88 7.25 25.16
C ASP A 294 -0.99 8.12 23.89
N GLY A 295 -0.76 7.55 22.71
CA GLY A 295 -0.76 8.24 21.41
C GLY A 295 0.51 9.02 21.12
N THR A 296 1.49 9.05 22.03
CA THR A 296 2.73 9.80 21.79
C THR A 296 3.67 9.06 20.84
N PRO A 297 4.53 9.78 20.11
CA PRO A 297 5.49 9.12 19.26
C PRO A 297 6.59 8.36 20.03
N VAL A 298 6.81 7.06 19.73
CA VAL A 298 8.08 6.33 19.97
C VAL A 298 9.24 7.09 19.30
N PRO A 299 10.24 7.53 20.07
CA PRO A 299 11.47 8.17 19.57
C PRO A 299 12.34 7.24 18.73
N GLY A 300 13.17 7.84 17.87
CA GLY A 300 14.12 7.10 17.04
C GLY A 300 15.10 6.24 17.84
N GLU A 301 15.61 6.74 18.96
CA GLU A 301 16.50 5.96 19.84
C GLU A 301 15.85 4.73 20.48
N GLU A 302 14.51 4.70 20.57
CA GLU A 302 13.75 3.59 21.15
C GLU A 302 13.32 2.57 20.10
N LEU A 303 13.55 2.81 18.81
CA LEU A 303 13.04 1.98 17.71
C LEU A 303 13.39 0.50 17.87
N SER A 304 14.65 0.17 18.16
CA SER A 304 15.07 -1.23 18.30
C SER A 304 14.37 -1.91 19.48
N ALA A 305 14.22 -1.21 20.62
CA ALA A 305 13.54 -1.74 21.79
C ALA A 305 12.03 -1.91 21.54
N ALA A 306 11.40 -0.94 20.86
CA ALA A 306 9.99 -0.99 20.48
C ALA A 306 9.71 -2.14 19.49
N ARG A 307 10.59 -2.33 18.49
CA ARG A 307 10.55 -3.47 17.58
C ARG A 307 10.62 -4.79 18.34
N ASP A 308 11.59 -4.94 19.24
CA ASP A 308 11.78 -6.18 20.00
C ASP A 308 10.59 -6.48 20.92
N GLU A 309 9.97 -5.43 21.48
CA GLU A 309 8.75 -5.57 22.26
C GLU A 309 7.55 -5.97 21.40
N ALA A 310 7.34 -5.33 20.25
CA ALA A 310 6.27 -5.71 19.32
C ALA A 310 6.42 -7.16 18.84
N ALA A 311 7.66 -7.59 18.59
CA ALA A 311 8.00 -8.98 18.25
C ALA A 311 7.59 -9.96 19.35
N ARG A 312 7.94 -9.66 20.62
CA ARG A 312 7.56 -10.48 21.77
C ARG A 312 6.04 -10.57 21.91
N GLN A 313 5.35 -9.43 21.82
CA GLN A 313 3.89 -9.37 21.90
C GLN A 313 3.23 -10.20 20.79
N ARG A 314 3.76 -10.15 19.57
CA ARG A 314 3.32 -10.99 18.46
C ARG A 314 3.46 -12.47 18.80
N THR A 315 4.64 -12.91 19.23
CA THR A 315 4.89 -14.32 19.59
C THR A 315 4.00 -14.79 20.74
N GLU A 316 3.83 -13.96 21.78
CA GLU A 316 2.95 -14.28 22.92
C GLU A 316 1.49 -14.40 22.50
N LYS A 317 1.00 -13.47 21.68
CA LYS A 317 -0.36 -13.51 21.11
C LYS A 317 -0.56 -14.73 20.22
N GLY A 318 0.45 -15.05 19.39
CA GLY A 318 0.48 -16.22 18.53
C GLY A 318 0.32 -17.52 19.30
N ARG A 319 1.13 -17.70 20.36
CA ARG A 319 1.04 -18.87 21.24
C ARG A 319 -0.31 -18.96 21.95
N HIS A 320 -0.81 -17.84 22.49
CA HIS A 320 -2.11 -17.81 23.16
C HIS A 320 -3.26 -18.23 22.23
N THR A 321 -3.32 -17.66 21.03
CA THR A 321 -4.35 -18.01 20.04
C THR A 321 -4.23 -19.47 19.60
N LEU A 322 -3.01 -20.01 19.46
CA LEU A 322 -2.81 -21.42 19.14
C LEU A 322 -3.31 -22.34 20.28
N ASP A 323 -3.02 -22.01 21.54
CA ASP A 323 -3.50 -22.73 22.72
C ASP A 323 -5.04 -22.71 22.81
N GLU A 324 -5.66 -21.55 22.53
CA GLU A 324 -7.13 -21.39 22.48
C GLU A 324 -7.76 -22.26 21.39
N LEU A 325 -7.20 -22.24 20.17
CA LEU A 325 -7.74 -23.03 19.06
C LEU A 325 -7.60 -24.53 19.29
N ARG A 326 -6.50 -24.98 19.92
CA ARG A 326 -6.31 -26.38 20.31
C ARG A 326 -7.33 -26.81 21.36
N ALA A 327 -7.53 -26.00 22.40
CA ALA A 327 -8.53 -26.27 23.42
C ALA A 327 -9.95 -26.33 22.83
N GLU A 328 -10.27 -25.46 21.87
CA GLU A 328 -11.54 -25.51 21.14
C GLU A 328 -11.66 -26.77 20.27
N ALA A 329 -10.60 -27.14 19.55
CA ALA A 329 -10.57 -28.36 18.74
C ALA A 329 -10.78 -29.63 19.59
N ASP A 330 -10.13 -29.72 20.75
CA ASP A 330 -10.26 -30.85 21.68
C ASP A 330 -11.67 -30.96 22.30
N ALA A 331 -12.40 -29.83 22.39
CA ALA A 331 -13.77 -29.78 22.88
C ALA A 331 -14.83 -30.11 21.81
N LEU A 332 -14.43 -30.18 20.54
CA LEU A 332 -15.32 -30.46 19.42
C LEU A 332 -15.41 -31.98 19.14
N PRO A 333 -16.52 -32.46 18.55
CA PRO A 333 -16.63 -33.84 18.10
C PRO A 333 -15.57 -34.20 17.06
N GLU A 334 -15.22 -35.48 16.97
CA GLU A 334 -14.30 -35.98 15.93
C GLU A 334 -14.75 -35.54 14.52
N GLY A 335 -13.79 -35.06 13.73
CA GLY A 335 -14.05 -34.51 12.39
C GLY A 335 -14.68 -33.12 12.37
N ARG A 336 -14.78 -32.41 13.50
CA ARG A 336 -15.12 -30.98 13.56
C ARG A 336 -13.89 -30.15 13.94
N HIS A 337 -13.87 -28.91 13.46
CA HIS A 337 -12.75 -27.99 13.65
C HIS A 337 -13.26 -26.63 14.12
N PRO A 338 -12.44 -25.84 14.85
CA PRO A 338 -12.73 -24.46 15.15
C PRO A 338 -13.08 -23.68 13.88
N GLN A 339 -14.14 -22.88 13.93
CA GLN A 339 -14.61 -22.11 12.78
C GLN A 339 -14.06 -20.69 12.81
N ARG A 340 -13.38 -20.26 11.75
CA ARG A 340 -12.76 -18.93 11.66
C ARG A 340 -12.85 -18.35 10.25
N GLN A 341 -12.98 -17.03 10.14
CA GLN A 341 -12.53 -16.34 8.94
C GLN A 341 -11.00 -16.33 8.95
N VAL A 342 -10.35 -16.56 7.80
CA VAL A 342 -8.90 -16.75 7.74
C VAL A 342 -8.25 -15.79 6.74
N MET A 343 -7.14 -15.19 7.16
CA MET A 343 -6.17 -14.50 6.31
C MET A 343 -4.85 -15.25 6.35
N ILE A 344 -4.30 -15.61 5.18
CA ILE A 344 -3.02 -16.32 5.05
C ILE A 344 -1.99 -15.38 4.42
N GLY A 345 -0.86 -15.17 5.10
CA GLY A 345 0.15 -14.19 4.74
C GLY A 345 -0.14 -12.79 5.28
N GLY A 346 0.80 -11.88 5.11
CA GLY A 346 0.78 -10.56 5.76
C GLY A 346 1.73 -9.57 5.10
N GLY A 347 2.74 -9.13 5.84
CA GLY A 347 3.63 -8.04 5.45
C GLY A 347 2.90 -6.69 5.38
N ALA A 348 3.22 -5.89 4.36
CA ALA A 348 2.59 -4.58 4.14
C ALA A 348 1.03 -4.63 4.07
N SER A 349 0.42 -5.74 3.64
CA SER A 349 -1.05 -5.86 3.60
C SER A 349 -1.70 -5.80 4.98
N LEU A 350 -0.94 -5.95 6.06
CA LEU A 350 -1.42 -5.81 7.44
C LEU A 350 -1.87 -4.38 7.78
N ALA A 351 -1.54 -3.38 6.95
CA ALA A 351 -2.08 -2.03 7.07
C ALA A 351 -3.62 -2.04 7.17
N GLY A 352 -4.28 -2.88 6.36
CA GLY A 352 -5.73 -3.09 6.37
C GLY A 352 -6.19 -4.34 7.11
N ARG A 353 -5.43 -4.84 8.09
CA ARG A 353 -5.80 -6.04 8.84
C ARG A 353 -7.13 -5.86 9.58
N ASP A 354 -8.05 -6.78 9.34
CA ASP A 354 -9.28 -6.95 10.12
C ASP A 354 -8.98 -7.63 11.47
N PRO A 355 -9.30 -7.02 12.62
CA PRO A 355 -9.02 -7.59 13.94
C PRO A 355 -9.85 -8.85 14.26
N ASP A 356 -10.97 -9.09 13.58
CA ASP A 356 -11.85 -10.24 13.84
C ASP A 356 -11.45 -11.50 13.02
N VAL A 357 -10.51 -11.35 12.08
CA VAL A 357 -10.03 -12.44 11.21
C VAL A 357 -8.80 -13.10 11.82
N LEU A 358 -8.75 -14.44 11.78
CA LEU A 358 -7.57 -15.21 12.15
C LEU A 358 -6.46 -14.99 11.12
N LEU A 359 -5.37 -14.35 11.52
CA LEU A 359 -4.16 -14.24 10.71
C LEU A 359 -3.29 -15.49 10.87
N VAL A 360 -2.83 -16.08 9.76
CA VAL A 360 -1.76 -17.07 9.75
C VAL A 360 -0.63 -16.53 8.88
N ASP A 361 0.47 -16.11 9.50
CA ASP A 361 1.55 -15.42 8.81
C ASP A 361 2.90 -15.68 9.51
N SER A 362 3.92 -15.99 8.72
CA SER A 362 5.29 -16.16 9.21
C SER A 362 5.96 -14.78 9.25
N ARG A 363 6.41 -14.37 10.43
CA ARG A 363 7.08 -13.07 10.64
C ARG A 363 8.25 -12.87 9.68
N GLY A 364 8.34 -11.69 9.07
CA GLY A 364 9.50 -11.24 8.29
C GLY A 364 9.67 -11.83 6.89
N ARG A 365 8.72 -12.63 6.40
CA ARG A 365 8.86 -13.34 5.11
C ARG A 365 8.64 -12.47 3.86
N TRP A 366 7.92 -11.35 3.97
CA TRP A 366 7.41 -10.64 2.79
C TRP A 366 7.90 -9.19 2.73
N HIS A 367 8.45 -8.78 1.58
CA HIS A 367 8.96 -7.42 1.29
C HIS A 367 10.19 -6.97 2.09
N VAL A 368 10.87 -7.91 2.76
CA VAL A 368 11.99 -7.63 3.64
C VAL A 368 13.19 -8.45 3.20
N ASP A 369 14.20 -7.77 2.67
CA ASP A 369 15.55 -8.32 2.50
C ASP A 369 16.39 -7.96 3.74
N PRO A 370 17.43 -8.74 4.12
CA PRO A 370 18.30 -8.51 5.27
C PRO A 370 19.33 -7.39 5.00
N ILE A 371 18.82 -6.25 4.54
CA ILE A 371 19.55 -5.01 4.24
C ILE A 371 19.10 -3.90 5.20
N LYS A 372 19.81 -2.77 5.21
CA LYS A 372 19.60 -1.67 6.17
C LYS A 372 18.18 -1.09 6.19
N GLY A 373 17.45 -1.19 5.08
CA GLY A 373 16.08 -0.70 4.94
C GLY A 373 15.46 -1.07 3.60
N ILE A 374 14.18 -0.77 3.37
CA ILE A 374 13.56 -1.00 2.05
C ILE A 374 14.28 -0.22 0.96
N VAL A 375 14.04 -0.61 -0.29
CA VAL A 375 14.71 -0.02 -1.46
C VAL A 375 14.38 1.47 -1.69
N GLN A 376 13.31 1.95 -1.06
CA GLN A 376 12.85 3.33 -1.14
C GLN A 376 13.22 4.19 0.08
N SER A 377 13.48 5.47 -0.18
CA SER A 377 13.64 6.51 0.85
C SER A 377 12.31 6.93 1.48
N ALA A 378 12.38 7.61 2.64
CA ALA A 378 11.18 8.10 3.34
C ALA A 378 10.31 9.01 2.45
N ASP A 379 10.89 9.90 1.65
CA ASP A 379 10.15 10.74 0.69
C ASP A 379 9.46 9.90 -0.40
N GLN A 380 10.10 8.83 -0.88
CA GLN A 380 9.55 7.95 -1.92
C GLN A 380 8.35 7.14 -1.43
N VAL A 381 8.30 6.80 -0.14
CA VAL A 381 7.18 6.06 0.47
C VAL A 381 6.31 6.90 1.40
N ARG A 382 6.32 8.24 1.25
CA ARG A 382 5.60 9.15 2.16
C ARG A 382 4.10 8.88 2.29
N HIS A 383 3.47 8.30 1.27
CA HIS A 383 2.05 7.91 1.29
C HIS A 383 1.76 6.76 2.26
N LEU A 384 2.76 6.12 2.87
CA LEU A 384 2.53 5.24 4.02
C LEU A 384 1.86 5.97 5.20
N ARG A 385 1.99 7.31 5.29
CA ARG A 385 1.27 8.11 6.30
C ARG A 385 -0.25 8.01 6.15
N GLU A 386 -0.77 7.75 4.94
CA GLU A 386 -2.20 7.54 4.69
C GLU A 386 -2.75 6.29 5.40
N VAL A 387 -1.87 5.32 5.73
CA VAL A 387 -2.24 4.11 6.50
C VAL A 387 -1.76 4.16 7.95
N GLY A 388 -1.32 5.34 8.41
CA GLY A 388 -0.80 5.56 9.76
C GLY A 388 0.62 5.04 9.99
N TRP A 389 1.37 4.72 8.92
CA TRP A 389 2.78 4.30 8.99
C TRP A 389 3.68 5.44 8.54
N ASP A 390 4.31 6.14 9.49
CA ASP A 390 5.08 7.34 9.19
C ASP A 390 6.57 7.06 8.93
N PRO A 391 7.05 7.13 7.67
CA PRO A 391 8.44 6.83 7.35
C PRO A 391 9.44 7.86 7.87
N TYR A 392 9.03 9.10 8.13
CA TYR A 392 9.93 10.16 8.61
C TYR A 392 10.25 10.06 10.09
N ARG A 393 9.54 9.19 10.81
CA ARG A 393 9.70 9.02 12.24
C ARG A 393 11.05 8.43 12.64
N PHE A 394 11.61 7.62 11.75
CA PHE A 394 12.78 6.77 12.03
C PHE A 394 13.91 6.95 11.01
N GLY A 395 13.81 7.96 10.14
CA GLY A 395 14.82 8.21 9.13
C GLY A 395 14.66 9.59 8.50
N ASP A 396 15.78 10.12 8.00
CA ASP A 396 15.79 11.37 7.26
C ASP A 396 15.05 11.21 5.92
N PRO A 397 14.60 12.31 5.30
CA PRO A 397 13.77 12.28 4.09
C PRO A 397 14.35 11.46 2.93
N LYS A 398 15.68 11.49 2.78
CA LYS A 398 16.43 10.81 1.72
C LYS A 398 17.00 9.47 2.15
N GLU A 399 16.86 9.11 3.43
CA GLU A 399 17.30 7.83 3.93
C GLU A 399 16.24 6.76 3.66
N ARG A 400 16.73 5.54 3.45
CA ARG A 400 15.89 4.36 3.29
C ARG A 400 15.15 4.06 4.58
N VAL A 401 13.87 3.69 4.47
CA VAL A 401 13.08 3.32 5.65
C VAL A 401 13.65 2.05 6.26
N SER A 402 14.09 2.13 7.52
CA SER A 402 14.81 1.06 8.18
C SER A 402 13.97 -0.20 8.35
N LEU A 403 14.62 -1.37 8.32
CA LEU A 403 13.92 -2.64 8.52
C LEU A 403 13.25 -2.72 9.90
N ALA A 404 13.88 -2.14 10.93
CA ALA A 404 13.32 -2.12 12.27
C ALA A 404 11.97 -1.36 12.34
N ALA A 405 11.80 -0.30 11.54
CA ALA A 405 10.55 0.43 11.45
C ALA A 405 9.43 -0.44 10.84
N LEU A 406 9.73 -1.14 9.74
CA LEU A 406 8.76 -2.04 9.11
C LEU A 406 8.33 -3.16 10.06
N GLN A 407 9.30 -3.80 10.72
CA GLN A 407 9.05 -4.88 11.67
C GLN A 407 8.18 -4.39 12.83
N LEU A 408 8.45 -3.20 13.37
CA LEU A 408 7.58 -2.57 14.36
C LEU A 408 6.15 -2.38 13.80
N TRP A 409 6.02 -1.90 12.57
CA TRP A 409 4.71 -1.66 11.97
C TRP A 409 3.90 -2.93 11.75
N GLU A 410 4.54 -3.94 11.14
CA GLU A 410 3.94 -5.24 10.85
C GLU A 410 3.58 -6.01 12.12
N ASP A 411 4.48 -6.07 13.10
CA ASP A 411 4.24 -6.79 14.35
C ASP A 411 3.12 -6.12 15.16
N THR A 412 3.07 -4.78 15.21
CA THR A 412 1.97 -4.04 15.87
C THR A 412 0.65 -4.21 15.12
N ALA A 413 0.67 -4.22 13.79
CA ALA A 413 -0.54 -4.47 13.00
C ALA A 413 -1.03 -5.91 13.17
N ALA A 414 -0.11 -6.89 13.28
CA ALA A 414 -0.44 -8.29 13.49
C ALA A 414 -1.08 -8.57 14.86
N THR A 415 -0.73 -7.83 15.91
CA THR A 415 -1.28 -8.08 17.26
C THR A 415 -2.69 -7.56 17.48
N ARG A 416 -3.29 -6.86 16.50
CA ARG A 416 -4.65 -6.30 16.58
C ARG A 416 -5.76 -7.35 16.78
N GLY A 417 -5.50 -8.61 16.43
CA GLY A 417 -6.50 -9.69 16.50
C GLY A 417 -5.88 -11.07 16.75
N PRO A 418 -6.65 -12.17 16.61
CA PRO A 418 -6.14 -13.53 16.69
C PRO A 418 -5.09 -13.80 15.61
N LEU A 419 -3.93 -14.34 15.97
CA LEU A 419 -2.87 -14.66 15.01
C LEU A 419 -2.21 -16.00 15.34
N VAL A 420 -1.66 -16.67 14.34
CA VAL A 420 -0.73 -17.79 14.51
C VAL A 420 0.50 -17.50 13.65
N ASP A 421 1.67 -17.49 14.29
CA ASP A 421 2.94 -17.43 13.57
C ASP A 421 3.17 -18.77 12.87
N GLY A 422 3.08 -18.79 11.55
CA GLY A 422 3.12 -20.04 10.79
C GLY A 422 2.77 -19.89 9.32
N ARG A 423 2.50 -21.02 8.68
CA ARG A 423 2.04 -21.11 7.29
C ARG A 423 0.69 -21.83 7.27
N ALA A 424 -0.11 -21.56 6.25
CA ALA A 424 -1.33 -22.31 6.02
C ALA A 424 -1.55 -22.64 4.54
N SER A 425 -2.20 -23.77 4.31
CA SER A 425 -2.73 -24.20 3.02
C SER A 425 -4.23 -24.46 3.12
N LEU A 426 -4.95 -24.19 2.05
CA LEU A 426 -6.38 -24.46 1.93
C LEU A 426 -6.60 -25.84 1.31
N SER A 427 -7.46 -26.64 1.93
CA SER A 427 -7.85 -27.96 1.46
C SER A 427 -9.37 -28.17 1.61
N LEU A 428 -9.90 -29.25 1.04
CA LEU A 428 -11.30 -29.65 1.23
C LEU A 428 -11.37 -30.89 2.10
N GLY A 429 -12.18 -30.83 3.15
CA GLY A 429 -12.53 -31.99 3.97
C GLY A 429 -13.58 -32.89 3.31
N ASP A 430 -13.87 -34.02 3.95
CA ASP A 430 -14.74 -35.09 3.43
C ASP A 430 -16.17 -34.66 3.05
N GLU A 431 -16.68 -33.58 3.65
CA GLU A 431 -18.01 -33.00 3.36
C GLU A 431 -17.97 -31.86 2.33
N GLY A 432 -16.81 -31.59 1.72
CA GLY A 432 -16.61 -30.40 0.87
C GLY A 432 -16.53 -29.09 1.67
N ARG A 433 -16.22 -29.17 2.97
CA ARG A 433 -15.96 -27.99 3.80
C ARG A 433 -14.57 -27.46 3.50
N LEU A 434 -14.43 -26.16 3.39
CA LEU A 434 -13.13 -25.51 3.20
C LEU A 434 -12.37 -25.52 4.52
N LEU A 435 -11.17 -26.09 4.51
CA LEU A 435 -10.30 -26.20 5.68
C LEU A 435 -9.03 -25.38 5.43
N ALA A 436 -8.49 -24.80 6.50
CA ALA A 436 -7.15 -24.26 6.52
C ALA A 436 -6.28 -25.10 7.44
N GLU A 437 -5.27 -25.75 6.87
CA GLU A 437 -4.26 -26.52 7.59
C GLU A 437 -3.12 -25.58 7.97
N ILE A 438 -2.91 -25.38 9.26
CA ILE A 438 -1.95 -24.45 9.84
C ILE A 438 -0.74 -25.24 10.32
N VAL A 439 0.44 -24.87 9.82
CA VAL A 439 1.74 -25.36 10.29
C VAL A 439 2.41 -24.24 11.09
N PRO A 440 2.42 -24.33 12.44
CA PRO A 440 3.07 -23.35 13.29
C PRO A 440 4.58 -23.24 13.03
N ALA A 441 5.13 -22.03 13.10
CA ALA A 441 6.56 -21.76 12.91
C ALA A 441 7.43 -22.27 14.07
N ASP A 442 6.84 -22.50 15.25
CA ASP A 442 7.52 -23.04 16.43
C ASP A 442 7.78 -24.56 16.36
N GLY A 443 7.37 -25.22 15.26
CA GLY A 443 7.52 -26.66 15.05
C GLY A 443 6.52 -27.52 15.83
N SER A 444 5.56 -26.90 16.52
CA SER A 444 4.48 -27.63 17.18
C SER A 444 3.53 -28.30 16.17
N PRO A 445 2.74 -29.31 16.59
CA PRO A 445 1.90 -30.07 15.67
C PRO A 445 0.94 -29.18 14.86
N PRO A 446 0.72 -29.50 13.57
CA PRO A 446 -0.25 -28.81 12.74
C PRO A 446 -1.66 -28.82 13.35
N LEU A 447 -2.44 -27.79 13.02
CA LEU A 447 -3.81 -27.60 13.47
C LEU A 447 -4.70 -27.29 12.26
N THR A 448 -5.92 -27.79 12.25
CA THR A 448 -6.90 -27.49 11.19
C THR A 448 -8.02 -26.62 11.72
N VAL A 449 -8.40 -25.59 10.96
CA VAL A 449 -9.61 -24.78 11.21
C VAL A 449 -10.54 -24.86 10.00
N GLU A 450 -11.85 -24.82 10.27
CA GLU A 450 -12.86 -24.70 9.21
C GLU A 450 -13.00 -23.23 8.81
N VAL A 451 -12.88 -22.96 7.51
CA VAL A 451 -12.90 -21.60 6.96
C VAL A 451 -14.33 -21.14 6.77
N VAL A 452 -14.70 -20.06 7.46
CA VAL A 452 -15.99 -19.39 7.30
C VAL A 452 -15.86 -18.24 6.30
N GLY A 453 -16.75 -18.21 5.31
CA GLY A 453 -16.76 -17.15 4.30
C GLY A 453 -15.67 -17.31 3.24
N THR A 454 -15.17 -16.19 2.70
CA THR A 454 -14.10 -16.16 1.69
C THR A 454 -12.77 -15.86 2.36
N PRO A 455 -11.80 -16.79 2.41
CA PRO A 455 -10.48 -16.51 2.96
C PRO A 455 -9.74 -15.49 2.10
N LEU A 456 -8.80 -14.77 2.74
CA LEU A 456 -7.94 -13.78 2.10
C LEU A 456 -6.49 -14.29 2.03
N LEU A 457 -5.88 -14.28 0.85
CA LEU A 457 -4.47 -14.62 0.65
C LEU A 457 -3.64 -13.36 0.37
N ALA A 458 -2.57 -13.17 1.14
CA ALA A 458 -1.61 -12.08 1.03
C ALA A 458 -0.16 -12.61 1.15
N THR A 459 0.15 -13.69 0.43
CA THR A 459 1.39 -14.47 0.58
C THR A 459 2.57 -13.92 -0.24
N GLY A 460 2.69 -12.60 -0.40
CA GLY A 460 3.81 -11.97 -1.14
C GLY A 460 3.97 -12.41 -2.61
N VAL A 461 5.13 -12.12 -3.21
CA VAL A 461 5.42 -12.47 -4.60
C VAL A 461 5.77 -13.97 -4.76
N PRO A 462 5.46 -14.61 -5.91
CA PRO A 462 5.86 -16.00 -6.22
C PRO A 462 7.39 -16.18 -6.20
N PRO A 463 7.93 -17.39 -6.00
CA PRO A 463 9.38 -17.62 -5.96
C PRO A 463 10.11 -17.33 -7.29
N GLU A 464 11.42 -17.10 -7.21
CA GLU A 464 12.32 -16.96 -8.38
C GLU A 464 12.37 -18.24 -9.23
N VAL A 465 12.67 -18.07 -10.52
CA VAL A 465 12.74 -19.18 -11.50
C VAL A 465 14.18 -19.66 -11.68
N ILE A 466 14.34 -20.99 -11.74
CA ILE A 466 15.63 -21.64 -12.05
C ILE A 466 16.09 -21.23 -13.47
N PRO A 467 17.37 -20.84 -13.66
CA PRO A 467 17.92 -20.50 -14.97
C PRO A 467 17.71 -21.61 -16.00
N GLY A 468 17.25 -21.24 -17.19
CA GLY A 468 16.96 -22.18 -18.28
C GLY A 468 15.58 -22.84 -18.20
N ALA A 469 14.88 -22.80 -17.07
CA ALA A 469 13.55 -23.39 -16.98
C ALA A 469 12.53 -22.67 -17.89
N ASN A 470 11.62 -23.44 -18.50
CA ASN A 470 10.62 -22.90 -19.40
C ASN A 470 9.55 -22.14 -18.59
N ARG A 471 9.31 -20.87 -18.92
CA ARG A 471 8.36 -20.02 -18.16
C ARG A 471 6.90 -20.45 -18.26
N GLN A 472 6.51 -21.30 -19.22
CA GLN A 472 5.15 -21.87 -19.32
C GLN A 472 4.99 -23.16 -18.51
N VAL A 473 6.10 -23.84 -18.21
CA VAL A 473 6.14 -25.06 -17.41
C VAL A 473 7.32 -25.01 -16.41
N PRO A 474 7.42 -24.02 -15.50
CA PRO A 474 8.67 -23.79 -14.76
C PRO A 474 9.05 -24.82 -13.68
N THR A 475 8.17 -25.76 -13.33
CA THR A 475 8.40 -26.69 -12.20
C THR A 475 8.36 -28.14 -12.64
N VAL A 476 9.03 -29.01 -11.86
CA VAL A 476 8.99 -30.47 -12.07
C VAL A 476 7.56 -30.99 -12.11
N THR A 477 6.69 -30.59 -11.17
CA THR A 477 5.29 -31.07 -11.12
C THR A 477 4.54 -30.78 -12.43
N GLU A 478 4.52 -29.51 -12.86
CA GLU A 478 3.87 -29.14 -14.12
C GLU A 478 4.51 -29.82 -15.34
N ALA A 479 5.83 -29.97 -15.35
CA ALA A 479 6.52 -30.70 -16.42
C ALA A 479 6.05 -32.15 -16.48
N MET A 480 5.87 -32.78 -15.32
CA MET A 480 5.32 -34.13 -15.23
C MET A 480 3.87 -34.20 -15.66
N ASP A 481 3.01 -33.24 -15.31
CA ASP A 481 1.61 -33.22 -15.75
C ASP A 481 1.46 -33.07 -17.26
N VAL A 482 2.27 -32.19 -17.87
CA VAL A 482 2.30 -32.01 -19.33
C VAL A 482 2.78 -33.28 -20.02
N LEU A 483 3.82 -33.92 -19.49
CA LEU A 483 4.36 -35.16 -20.03
C LEU A 483 3.38 -36.34 -19.83
N ASP A 484 2.72 -36.44 -18.68
CA ASP A 484 1.69 -37.45 -18.39
C ASP A 484 0.56 -37.38 -19.41
N GLY A 485 0.00 -36.18 -19.61
CA GLY A 485 -1.08 -35.94 -20.56
C GLY A 485 -0.69 -36.26 -22.00
N HIS A 486 0.52 -35.85 -22.43
CA HIS A 486 1.01 -36.15 -23.78
C HIS A 486 1.23 -37.65 -23.97
N LEU A 487 1.93 -38.32 -23.05
CA LEU A 487 2.21 -39.76 -23.14
C LEU A 487 0.92 -40.59 -23.11
N ALA A 488 -0.08 -40.18 -22.32
CA ALA A 488 -1.41 -40.79 -22.35
C ALA A 488 -2.10 -40.61 -23.71
N SER A 489 -1.93 -39.46 -24.38
CA SER A 489 -2.55 -39.17 -25.67
C SER A 489 -1.92 -39.90 -26.86
N VAL A 490 -0.62 -40.25 -26.77
CA VAL A 490 0.10 -41.02 -27.79
C VAL A 490 -0.38 -42.48 -27.82
N ASP A 491 -0.79 -43.01 -26.66
CA ASP A 491 -1.43 -44.33 -26.51
C ASP A 491 -0.65 -45.51 -27.12
N THR A 492 0.69 -45.46 -27.06
CA THR A 492 1.55 -46.61 -27.40
C THR A 492 1.99 -47.36 -26.14
N PRO A 493 2.25 -48.68 -26.20
CA PRO A 493 2.73 -49.45 -25.05
C PRO A 493 3.98 -48.84 -24.41
N GLU A 494 4.90 -48.31 -25.21
CA GLU A 494 6.13 -47.67 -24.75
C GLU A 494 5.85 -46.33 -24.06
N ALA A 495 4.92 -45.52 -24.57
CA ALA A 495 4.54 -44.24 -23.96
C ALA A 495 3.80 -44.45 -22.63
N LEU A 496 2.88 -45.42 -22.57
CA LEU A 496 2.18 -45.78 -21.33
C LEU A 496 3.14 -46.35 -20.28
N ALA A 497 4.09 -47.21 -20.68
CA ALA A 497 5.12 -47.72 -19.77
C ALA A 497 6.09 -46.61 -19.28
N ALA A 498 6.37 -45.60 -20.11
CA ALA A 498 7.13 -44.42 -19.67
C ALA A 498 6.34 -43.58 -18.67
N ARG A 499 5.05 -43.36 -18.93
CA ARG A 499 4.11 -42.67 -18.05
C ARG A 499 4.07 -43.32 -16.66
N ASP A 500 3.87 -44.63 -16.59
CA ASP A 500 3.83 -45.37 -15.32
C ASP A 500 5.17 -45.27 -14.56
N ARG A 501 6.30 -45.30 -15.27
CA ARG A 501 7.63 -45.10 -14.68
C ARG A 501 7.80 -43.70 -14.10
N LEU A 502 7.37 -42.66 -14.81
CA LEU A 502 7.42 -41.27 -14.33
C LEU A 502 6.54 -41.05 -13.10
N ALA A 503 5.35 -41.67 -13.06
CA ALA A 503 4.43 -41.61 -11.93
C ALA A 503 5.00 -42.31 -10.68
N ALA A 504 5.81 -43.35 -10.85
CA ALA A 504 6.46 -44.09 -9.77
C ALA A 504 7.72 -43.41 -9.20
N LEU A 505 8.23 -42.34 -9.83
CA LEU A 505 9.41 -41.64 -9.34
C LEU A 505 9.11 -40.91 -8.02
N PRO A 506 10.02 -40.98 -7.03
CA PRO A 506 9.85 -40.26 -5.76
C PRO A 506 9.82 -38.75 -6.00
N ALA A 507 9.00 -38.04 -5.24
CA ALA A 507 9.03 -36.58 -5.21
C ALA A 507 10.29 -36.06 -4.49
N GLY A 508 10.81 -34.92 -4.94
CA GLY A 508 11.97 -34.27 -4.33
C GLY A 508 13.18 -34.14 -5.27
N GLU A 509 14.33 -33.86 -4.66
CA GLU A 509 15.62 -33.66 -5.34
C GLU A 509 16.02 -34.90 -6.15
N GLY A 510 16.56 -34.69 -7.35
CA GLY A 510 16.99 -35.74 -8.27
C GLY A 510 15.87 -36.33 -9.12
N ARG A 511 14.60 -35.97 -8.86
CA ARG A 511 13.47 -36.38 -9.71
C ARG A 511 13.63 -35.89 -11.15
N ALA A 512 14.15 -34.68 -11.34
CA ALA A 512 14.33 -34.12 -12.68
C ALA A 512 15.29 -34.97 -13.54
N ALA A 513 16.46 -35.31 -12.99
CA ALA A 513 17.43 -36.18 -13.65
C ALA A 513 16.86 -37.58 -13.93
N ALA A 514 16.20 -38.20 -12.94
CA ALA A 514 15.57 -39.51 -13.11
C ALA A 514 14.45 -39.50 -14.17
N SER A 515 13.69 -38.40 -14.27
CA SER A 515 12.70 -38.22 -15.34
C SER A 515 13.36 -38.17 -16.71
N LEU A 516 14.47 -37.44 -16.86
CA LEU A 516 15.20 -37.37 -18.14
C LEU A 516 15.71 -38.76 -18.58
N ASP A 517 16.23 -39.57 -17.65
CA ASP A 517 16.66 -40.95 -17.95
C ASP A 517 15.52 -41.81 -18.54
N VAL A 518 14.28 -41.61 -18.08
CA VAL A 518 13.10 -42.29 -18.63
C VAL A 518 12.76 -41.77 -20.04
N LEU A 519 12.83 -40.45 -20.22
CA LEU A 519 12.49 -39.76 -21.47
C LEU A 519 13.53 -39.97 -22.58
N ASP A 520 14.78 -40.29 -22.21
CA ASP A 520 15.89 -40.55 -23.13
C ASP A 520 15.88 -41.98 -23.74
N ASP A 521 14.98 -42.87 -23.32
CA ASP A 521 14.73 -44.11 -24.06
C ASP A 521 14.34 -43.74 -25.51
N PRO A 522 15.08 -44.20 -26.55
CA PRO A 522 14.84 -43.80 -27.93
C PRO A 522 13.38 -43.98 -28.39
N ARG A 523 12.69 -44.99 -27.85
CA ARG A 523 11.28 -45.30 -28.16
C ARG A 523 10.31 -44.27 -27.59
N VAL A 524 10.69 -43.62 -26.48
CA VAL A 524 9.93 -42.54 -25.85
C VAL A 524 10.28 -41.20 -26.49
N ALA A 525 11.56 -40.98 -26.81
CA ALA A 525 12.02 -39.76 -27.47
C ALA A 525 11.36 -39.51 -28.83
N ASP A 526 11.07 -40.56 -29.62
CA ASP A 526 10.29 -40.44 -30.86
C ASP A 526 8.85 -39.96 -30.61
N ALA A 527 8.20 -40.45 -29.56
CA ALA A 527 6.84 -40.06 -29.16
C ALA A 527 6.75 -38.62 -28.65
N LEU A 528 7.82 -38.12 -28.03
CA LEU A 528 7.91 -36.72 -27.59
C LEU A 528 8.21 -35.78 -28.77
N ARG A 529 9.05 -36.20 -29.73
CA ARG A 529 9.38 -35.40 -30.93
C ARG A 529 8.19 -35.16 -31.85
N SER A 530 7.19 -36.03 -31.84
CA SER A 530 5.95 -35.85 -32.59
C SER A 530 4.95 -34.90 -31.92
N ALA A 531 5.23 -34.42 -30.71
CA ALA A 531 4.36 -33.50 -29.99
C ALA A 531 4.22 -32.17 -30.75
N THR A 532 2.98 -31.72 -30.89
CA THR A 532 2.66 -30.41 -31.47
C THR A 532 2.47 -29.33 -30.41
N ASP A 533 2.25 -29.72 -29.14
CA ASP A 533 2.16 -28.79 -28.02
C ASP A 533 3.58 -28.34 -27.60
N PRO A 534 3.93 -27.04 -27.74
CA PRO A 534 5.26 -26.55 -27.36
C PRO A 534 5.57 -26.72 -25.87
N ARG A 535 4.56 -26.92 -25.02
CA ARG A 535 4.77 -27.22 -23.59
C ARG A 535 5.45 -28.56 -23.36
N VAL A 536 5.34 -29.52 -24.28
CA VAL A 536 6.02 -30.82 -24.15
C VAL A 536 7.53 -30.65 -24.29
N ALA A 537 7.98 -29.87 -25.28
CA ALA A 537 9.39 -29.48 -25.39
C ALA A 537 9.82 -28.63 -24.19
N GLY A 538 9.00 -27.66 -23.78
CA GLY A 538 9.26 -26.83 -22.60
C GLY A 538 9.34 -27.62 -21.28
N ALA A 539 8.57 -28.69 -21.13
CA ALA A 539 8.64 -29.57 -19.96
C ALA A 539 10.01 -30.27 -19.89
N ARG A 540 10.53 -30.74 -21.03
CA ARG A 540 11.88 -31.31 -21.12
C ARG A 540 12.95 -30.25 -20.81
N GLU A 541 12.86 -29.05 -21.39
CA GLU A 541 13.77 -27.93 -21.11
C GLU A 541 13.82 -27.61 -19.60
N THR A 542 12.66 -27.58 -18.94
CA THR A 542 12.59 -27.38 -17.48
C THR A 542 13.29 -28.49 -16.71
N LEU A 543 13.05 -29.76 -17.05
CA LEU A 543 13.70 -30.88 -16.37
C LEU A 543 15.23 -30.84 -16.57
N GLU A 544 15.71 -30.50 -17.77
CA GLU A 544 17.15 -30.34 -18.07
C GLU A 544 17.77 -29.20 -17.23
N ALA A 545 17.10 -28.05 -17.16
CA ALA A 545 17.54 -26.91 -16.37
C ALA A 545 17.59 -27.22 -14.87
N ILE A 546 16.58 -27.89 -14.33
CA ILE A 546 16.52 -28.28 -12.92
C ILE A 546 17.58 -29.33 -12.60
N ALA A 547 17.77 -30.34 -13.46
CA ALA A 547 18.83 -31.33 -13.27
C ALA A 547 20.24 -30.69 -13.29
N GLN A 548 20.48 -29.70 -14.16
CA GLN A 548 21.73 -28.94 -14.17
C GLN A 548 21.91 -28.07 -12.92
N TRP A 549 20.82 -27.47 -12.43
CA TRP A 549 20.82 -26.72 -11.17
C TRP A 549 21.16 -27.59 -9.97
N GLU A 550 20.52 -28.75 -9.83
CA GLU A 550 20.80 -29.74 -8.79
C GLU A 550 22.25 -30.23 -8.88
N HIS A 551 22.74 -30.54 -10.09
CA HIS A 551 24.13 -30.93 -10.32
C HIS A 551 25.12 -29.84 -9.91
N ALA A 552 24.87 -28.59 -10.29
CA ALA A 552 25.71 -27.45 -9.91
C ALA A 552 25.72 -27.24 -8.39
N SER A 553 24.54 -27.32 -7.76
CA SER A 553 24.38 -27.19 -6.31
C SER A 553 25.15 -28.27 -5.55
N ALA A 554 25.12 -29.52 -6.03
CA ALA A 554 25.90 -30.62 -5.48
C ALA A 554 27.42 -30.45 -5.71
N ALA A 555 27.82 -29.91 -6.87
CA ALA A 555 29.23 -29.69 -7.21
C ALA A 555 29.85 -28.47 -6.51
N ALA A 556 29.02 -27.55 -6.02
CA ALA A 556 29.40 -26.33 -5.33
C ALA A 556 28.42 -25.99 -4.18
N PRO A 557 28.39 -26.78 -3.08
CA PRO A 557 27.43 -26.58 -1.99
C PRO A 557 27.53 -25.17 -1.39
N GLY A 558 26.39 -24.52 -1.17
CA GLY A 558 26.29 -23.16 -0.64
C GLY A 558 26.70 -22.04 -1.60
N ARG A 559 27.06 -22.36 -2.85
CA ARG A 559 27.50 -21.39 -3.87
C ARG A 559 26.56 -21.30 -5.08
N VAL A 560 25.50 -22.09 -5.14
CA VAL A 560 24.43 -22.00 -6.13
C VAL A 560 23.13 -21.72 -5.39
N LEU A 561 22.57 -20.53 -5.56
CA LEU A 561 21.46 -20.03 -4.75
C LEU A 561 20.37 -19.41 -5.62
N LEU A 562 19.10 -19.61 -5.27
CA LEU A 562 18.02 -18.75 -5.76
C LEU A 562 18.10 -17.40 -5.05
N GLY A 563 17.60 -16.36 -5.70
CA GLY A 563 17.57 -15.01 -5.12
C GLY A 563 16.76 -14.94 -3.81
N ASP A 564 15.72 -15.77 -3.67
CA ASP A 564 14.94 -15.85 -2.43
C ASP A 564 15.76 -16.42 -1.26
N GLU A 565 16.71 -17.33 -1.50
CA GLU A 565 17.55 -17.91 -0.44
C GLU A 565 18.54 -16.89 0.14
N VAL A 566 19.05 -16.01 -0.73
CA VAL A 566 19.89 -14.88 -0.34
C VAL A 566 19.06 -13.83 0.42
N GLY A 567 17.85 -13.52 -0.08
CA GLY A 567 16.89 -12.63 0.56
C GLY A 567 16.34 -13.14 1.91
N ASP A 568 16.26 -14.45 2.12
CA ASP A 568 15.89 -15.05 3.40
C ASP A 568 17.05 -15.09 4.41
N GLY A 569 18.27 -14.71 3.99
CA GLY A 569 19.47 -14.74 4.81
C GLY A 569 19.99 -16.15 5.10
N ALA A 570 19.56 -17.15 4.32
CA ALA A 570 19.89 -18.56 4.50
C ALA A 570 21.22 -18.96 3.82
N TYR A 571 22.23 -18.08 3.85
CA TYR A 571 23.52 -18.31 3.19
C TYR A 571 24.68 -17.60 3.91
N ASP A 572 25.91 -18.01 3.58
CA ASP A 572 27.14 -17.35 4.04
C ASP A 572 27.75 -16.54 2.88
N PRO A 573 27.83 -15.19 2.97
CA PRO A 573 28.39 -14.36 1.90
C PRO A 573 29.91 -14.50 1.73
N THR A 574 30.62 -15.16 2.64
CA THR A 574 32.08 -15.33 2.61
C THR A 574 32.54 -16.58 1.86
N VAL A 575 31.62 -17.41 1.36
CA VAL A 575 31.92 -18.64 0.61
C VAL A 575 32.56 -18.39 -0.77
N ALA A 576 32.49 -17.16 -1.26
CA ALA A 576 33.03 -16.76 -2.55
C ALA A 576 33.44 -15.27 -2.53
N ASP A 577 34.48 -14.95 -3.30
CA ASP A 577 34.87 -13.57 -3.57
C ASP A 577 34.31 -13.10 -4.92
N ASP A 578 34.25 -13.94 -5.95
CA ASP A 578 33.65 -13.58 -7.23
C ASP A 578 32.23 -14.18 -7.37
N TRP A 579 31.22 -13.30 -7.42
CA TRP A 579 29.81 -13.67 -7.53
C TRP A 579 29.23 -13.32 -8.89
N VAL A 580 28.51 -14.25 -9.49
CA VAL A 580 27.68 -14.03 -10.68
C VAL A 580 26.22 -13.97 -10.26
N ILE A 581 25.54 -12.88 -10.55
CA ILE A 581 24.10 -12.76 -10.34
C ILE A 581 23.40 -12.78 -11.70
N ALA A 582 22.61 -13.82 -11.91
CA ALA A 582 21.82 -14.04 -13.11
C ALA A 582 20.52 -13.24 -13.03
N GLY A 583 20.54 -12.03 -13.56
CA GLY A 583 19.43 -11.09 -13.59
C GLY A 583 19.89 -9.66 -13.31
N ILE A 584 19.09 -8.69 -13.76
CA ILE A 584 19.28 -7.27 -13.47
C ILE A 584 17.90 -6.67 -13.11
N GLY A 585 17.25 -7.25 -12.10
CA GLY A 585 15.97 -6.82 -11.56
C GLY A 585 16.07 -6.42 -10.08
N GLY A 586 14.94 -6.09 -9.45
CA GLY A 586 14.90 -5.71 -8.03
C GLY A 586 15.55 -6.74 -7.11
N GLY A 587 15.22 -8.03 -7.27
CA GLY A 587 15.85 -9.12 -6.50
C GLY A 587 17.36 -9.23 -6.77
N ALA A 588 17.82 -9.01 -8.01
CA ALA A 588 19.25 -9.04 -8.31
C ALA A 588 20.02 -7.90 -7.60
N ILE A 589 19.44 -6.70 -7.58
CA ILE A 589 20.02 -5.52 -6.93
C ILE A 589 20.06 -5.71 -5.41
N ALA A 590 18.96 -6.19 -4.81
CA ALA A 590 18.92 -6.50 -3.39
C ALA A 590 19.97 -7.53 -3.00
N ASN A 591 20.04 -8.66 -3.72
CA ASN A 591 21.03 -9.70 -3.48
C ASN A 591 22.47 -9.22 -3.69
N THR A 592 22.70 -8.33 -4.66
CA THR A 592 24.01 -7.68 -4.84
C THR A 592 24.40 -6.88 -3.61
N GLU A 593 23.48 -6.08 -3.06
CA GLU A 593 23.74 -5.29 -1.84
C GLU A 593 24.05 -6.21 -0.65
N ILE A 594 23.24 -7.26 -0.41
CA ILE A 594 23.46 -8.21 0.70
C ILE A 594 24.86 -8.83 0.60
N ILE A 595 25.26 -9.28 -0.59
CA ILE A 595 26.57 -9.90 -0.82
C ILE A 595 27.71 -8.90 -0.60
N LEU A 596 27.60 -7.69 -1.18
CA LEU A 596 28.65 -6.66 -1.09
C LEU A 596 28.84 -6.13 0.34
N GLU A 597 27.76 -6.02 1.10
CA GLU A 597 27.79 -5.64 2.53
C GLU A 597 28.28 -6.79 3.42
N GLY A 598 27.88 -8.03 3.10
CA GLY A 598 28.22 -9.23 3.88
C GLY A 598 29.68 -9.69 3.73
N ASN A 599 30.30 -9.45 2.58
CA ASN A 599 31.71 -9.76 2.34
C ASN A 599 32.46 -8.53 1.77
N PRO A 600 33.39 -7.90 2.51
CA PRO A 600 34.17 -6.76 2.03
C PRO A 600 35.06 -7.03 0.81
N ASN A 601 35.40 -8.28 0.54
CA ASN A 601 36.22 -8.69 -0.61
C ASN A 601 35.38 -9.04 -1.85
N ALA A 602 34.07 -9.24 -1.68
CA ALA A 602 33.22 -9.72 -2.76
C ALA A 602 33.20 -8.75 -3.96
N ARG A 603 33.25 -9.31 -5.17
CA ARG A 603 33.02 -8.65 -6.45
C ARG A 603 31.81 -9.30 -7.08
N VAL A 604 30.88 -8.49 -7.54
CA VAL A 604 29.61 -8.96 -8.09
C VAL A 604 29.50 -8.54 -9.55
N THR A 605 29.23 -9.53 -10.41
CA THR A 605 28.86 -9.30 -11.81
C THR A 605 27.39 -9.67 -12.02
N MET A 606 26.53 -8.67 -12.25
CA MET A 606 25.14 -8.89 -12.65
C MET A 606 25.06 -9.09 -14.15
N VAL A 607 24.43 -10.17 -14.61
CA VAL A 607 24.28 -10.51 -16.04
C VAL A 607 22.81 -10.75 -16.34
N GLY A 608 22.25 -10.05 -17.32
CA GLY A 608 20.84 -10.25 -17.68
C GLY A 608 20.30 -9.23 -18.65
N THR A 609 18.98 -9.17 -18.79
CA THR A 609 18.29 -8.13 -19.57
C THR A 609 18.46 -6.75 -18.93
N ALA A 610 18.26 -5.66 -19.68
CA ALA A 610 18.35 -4.31 -19.14
C ALA A 610 17.51 -4.11 -17.86
N ALA A 611 18.06 -3.34 -16.91
CA ALA A 611 17.37 -2.99 -15.68
C ALA A 611 16.06 -2.25 -15.98
N PRO A 612 14.92 -2.63 -15.35
CA PRO A 612 13.69 -1.85 -15.42
C PRO A 612 13.93 -0.40 -15.02
N TRP A 613 13.32 0.54 -15.75
CA TRP A 613 13.58 1.97 -15.57
C TRP A 613 13.28 2.49 -14.15
N VAL A 614 12.30 1.90 -13.46
CA VAL A 614 12.00 2.20 -12.05
C VAL A 614 13.22 2.07 -11.15
N LEU A 615 14.13 1.13 -11.43
CA LEU A 615 15.29 0.89 -10.58
C LEU A 615 16.30 2.04 -10.71
N HIS A 616 16.35 2.72 -11.85
CA HIS A 616 17.15 3.94 -12.00
C HIS A 616 16.61 5.14 -11.22
N ASN A 617 15.40 5.01 -10.64
CA ASN A 617 14.77 6.02 -9.82
C ASN A 617 14.74 5.64 -8.33
N ASP A 618 14.99 4.38 -7.98
CA ASP A 618 14.99 3.96 -6.58
C ASP A 618 16.27 4.42 -5.85
N SER A 619 16.17 4.58 -4.53
CA SER A 619 17.27 5.08 -3.72
C SER A 619 18.41 4.05 -3.55
N GLN A 620 18.09 2.76 -3.53
CA GLN A 620 19.04 1.68 -3.32
C GLN A 620 20.02 1.56 -4.48
N TYR A 621 19.53 1.41 -5.71
CA TYR A 621 20.37 1.18 -6.88
C TYR A 621 21.25 2.39 -7.17
N LEU A 622 20.70 3.61 -7.04
CA LEU A 622 21.46 4.84 -7.20
C LEU A 622 22.59 4.94 -6.18
N ALA A 623 22.34 4.61 -4.90
CA ALA A 623 23.37 4.61 -3.86
C ALA A 623 24.41 3.51 -4.10
N MET A 624 23.97 2.29 -4.38
CA MET A 624 24.83 1.13 -4.62
C MET A 624 25.77 1.36 -5.80
N ARG A 625 25.28 1.88 -6.93
CA ARG A 625 26.16 2.17 -8.06
C ARG A 625 27.18 3.27 -7.74
N ARG A 626 26.79 4.36 -7.08
CA ARG A 626 27.75 5.41 -6.66
C ARG A 626 28.87 4.86 -5.77
N GLN A 627 28.56 3.82 -4.97
CA GLN A 627 29.53 3.21 -4.07
C GLN A 627 30.43 2.17 -4.76
N TYR A 628 29.88 1.34 -5.63
CA TYR A 628 30.56 0.14 -6.13
C TYR A 628 30.82 0.10 -7.64
N ASP A 629 30.12 0.89 -8.44
CA ASP A 629 30.27 0.93 -9.90
C ASP A 629 31.37 1.92 -10.30
N ALA A 630 32.43 1.43 -10.94
CA ALA A 630 33.57 2.24 -11.35
C ALA A 630 33.19 3.34 -12.37
N GLU A 631 32.17 3.13 -13.20
CA GLU A 631 31.71 4.13 -14.18
C GLU A 631 31.12 5.38 -13.49
N LEU A 632 30.67 5.24 -12.24
CA LEU A 632 30.12 6.32 -11.42
C LEU A 632 31.07 6.75 -10.29
N GLY A 633 32.34 6.36 -10.36
CA GLY A 633 33.37 6.72 -9.38
C GLY A 633 33.41 5.84 -8.13
N GLY A 634 32.70 4.70 -8.15
CA GLY A 634 32.76 3.68 -7.11
C GLY A 634 34.04 2.84 -7.14
N ASN A 635 34.16 1.89 -6.22
CA ASN A 635 35.37 1.07 -6.04
C ASN A 635 35.54 -0.09 -7.06
N GLY A 636 34.63 -0.25 -8.02
CA GLY A 636 34.71 -1.28 -9.08
C GLY A 636 34.36 -2.70 -8.64
N ARG A 637 33.75 -2.87 -7.46
CA ARG A 637 33.27 -4.18 -6.97
C ARG A 637 31.94 -4.60 -7.60
N LEU A 638 31.25 -3.70 -8.30
CA LEU A 638 30.02 -4.00 -9.05
C LEU A 638 30.27 -3.82 -10.56
N VAL A 639 29.92 -4.86 -11.33
CA VAL A 639 29.89 -4.84 -12.79
C VAL A 639 28.51 -5.27 -13.27
N THR A 640 27.95 -4.58 -14.26
CA THR A 640 26.67 -4.95 -14.87
C THR A 640 26.85 -5.23 -16.36
N VAL A 641 26.43 -6.41 -16.80
CA VAL A 641 26.49 -6.86 -18.20
C VAL A 641 25.04 -6.98 -18.73
N PRO A 642 24.49 -5.90 -19.30
CA PRO A 642 23.09 -5.87 -19.72
C PRO A 642 22.86 -6.57 -21.07
N ASN A 643 21.58 -6.72 -21.41
CA ASN A 643 21.08 -7.25 -22.68
C ASN A 643 21.49 -8.70 -22.99
N GLN A 644 21.68 -9.50 -21.94
CA GLN A 644 21.98 -10.93 -22.05
C GLN A 644 20.77 -11.76 -21.63
N ARG A 645 20.41 -12.77 -22.45
CA ARG A 645 19.41 -13.78 -22.08
C ARG A 645 20.15 -15.03 -21.62
N LEU A 646 19.95 -15.41 -20.36
CA LEU A 646 20.64 -16.54 -19.76
C LEU A 646 19.93 -17.86 -20.06
N GLY A 647 20.72 -18.90 -20.29
CA GLY A 647 20.30 -20.29 -20.30
C GLY A 647 20.41 -20.92 -18.91
N ALA A 648 20.52 -22.24 -18.86
CA ALA A 648 20.78 -22.98 -17.64
C ALA A 648 22.19 -22.68 -17.07
N VAL A 649 22.38 -22.95 -15.78
CA VAL A 649 23.67 -22.75 -15.11
C VAL A 649 24.69 -23.76 -15.63
N GLU A 650 25.89 -23.28 -15.96
CA GLU A 650 27.01 -24.12 -16.38
C GLU A 650 28.04 -24.27 -15.26
N THR A 651 28.68 -25.44 -15.17
CA THR A 651 29.83 -25.67 -14.27
C THR A 651 31.11 -25.85 -15.08
N VAL A 652 32.18 -25.19 -14.65
CA VAL A 652 33.52 -25.27 -15.26
C VAL A 652 34.48 -25.85 -14.24
N ARG A 653 35.23 -26.89 -14.63
CA ARG A 653 36.32 -27.43 -13.82
C ARG A 653 37.58 -26.62 -14.04
N THR A 654 38.11 -26.10 -12.95
CA THR A 654 39.38 -25.37 -12.93
C THR A 654 40.57 -26.33 -13.02
N PRO A 655 41.75 -25.86 -13.46
CA PRO A 655 42.95 -26.70 -13.57
C PRO A 655 43.38 -27.36 -12.24
N ASP A 656 43.06 -26.74 -11.11
CA ASP A 656 43.30 -27.22 -9.75
C ASP A 656 42.18 -28.12 -9.20
N GLY A 657 41.14 -28.40 -10.00
CA GLY A 657 40.07 -29.34 -9.68
C GLY A 657 38.83 -28.73 -9.01
N GLY A 658 38.85 -27.44 -8.68
CA GLY A 658 37.71 -26.69 -8.18
C GLY A 658 36.60 -26.49 -9.22
N THR A 659 35.41 -26.12 -8.75
CA THR A 659 34.23 -25.84 -9.59
C THR A 659 33.99 -24.33 -9.63
N ARG A 660 33.92 -23.76 -10.84
CA ARG A 660 33.39 -22.41 -11.12
C ARG A 660 32.02 -22.50 -11.77
N LEU A 661 31.24 -21.45 -11.59
CA LEU A 661 29.88 -21.35 -12.08
C LEU A 661 29.82 -20.27 -13.15
N LYS A 662 29.06 -20.54 -14.21
CA LYS A 662 29.11 -19.76 -15.43
C LYS A 662 27.72 -19.34 -15.88
N ALA A 663 27.60 -18.06 -16.27
CA ALA A 663 26.46 -17.46 -16.94
C ALA A 663 26.93 -16.87 -18.28
N LEU A 664 26.69 -17.57 -19.39
CA LEU A 664 27.27 -17.20 -20.70
C LEU A 664 28.79 -17.04 -20.59
N ASP A 665 29.38 -15.93 -21.04
CA ASP A 665 30.84 -15.73 -21.01
C ASP A 665 31.38 -15.22 -19.66
N VAL A 666 30.56 -15.20 -18.62
CA VAL A 666 30.94 -14.72 -17.27
C VAL A 666 31.06 -15.91 -16.31
N GLU A 667 32.19 -16.00 -15.62
CA GLU A 667 32.46 -17.02 -14.60
C GLU A 667 32.67 -16.40 -13.22
N GLY A 668 32.21 -17.09 -12.19
CA GLY A 668 32.49 -16.77 -10.79
C GLY A 668 32.56 -18.01 -9.92
N ASP A 669 32.84 -17.79 -8.64
CA ASP A 669 32.95 -18.85 -7.65
C ASP A 669 31.57 -19.21 -7.08
N ALA A 670 30.63 -18.26 -7.08
CA ALA A 670 29.25 -18.45 -6.69
C ALA A 670 28.27 -17.84 -7.70
N TYR A 671 27.02 -18.33 -7.70
CA TYR A 671 25.96 -18.01 -8.64
C TYR A 671 24.64 -17.78 -7.90
N VAL A 672 23.96 -16.67 -8.19
CA VAL A 672 22.62 -16.38 -7.68
C VAL A 672 21.63 -16.19 -8.83
N ALA A 673 20.53 -16.93 -8.83
CA ALA A 673 19.47 -16.81 -9.83
C ALA A 673 18.39 -15.78 -9.44
N CYS A 674 18.29 -14.69 -10.20
CA CYS A 674 17.36 -13.57 -10.02
C CYS A 674 16.67 -13.21 -11.35
N LEU A 675 16.16 -14.22 -12.06
CA LEU A 675 15.66 -14.08 -13.44
C LEU A 675 14.21 -13.61 -13.54
N GLY A 676 13.60 -13.31 -12.40
CA GLY A 676 12.20 -12.94 -12.29
C GLY A 676 11.31 -14.14 -11.98
N ARG A 677 10.06 -13.83 -11.71
CA ARG A 677 9.07 -14.73 -11.12
C ARG A 677 8.02 -15.11 -12.16
N VAL A 678 7.44 -16.31 -12.05
CA VAL A 678 6.30 -16.72 -12.90
C VAL A 678 5.01 -16.50 -12.13
N ALA A 679 4.06 -15.82 -12.77
CA ALA A 679 2.76 -15.55 -12.19
C ALA A 679 1.94 -16.85 -12.10
N ARG A 680 1.66 -17.29 -10.88
CA ARG A 680 0.95 -18.53 -10.54
C ARG A 680 -0.10 -18.26 -9.47
N LEU A 681 -0.98 -19.23 -9.27
CA LEU A 681 -1.86 -19.23 -8.10
C LEU A 681 -1.01 -19.19 -6.82
N PRO A 682 -1.46 -18.49 -5.77
CA PRO A 682 -0.76 -18.53 -4.49
C PRO A 682 -0.73 -19.98 -3.98
N GLY A 683 0.43 -20.46 -3.53
CA GLY A 683 0.60 -21.87 -3.15
C GLY A 683 -0.35 -22.35 -2.04
N ALA A 684 -0.89 -21.42 -1.23
CA ALA A 684 -1.93 -21.72 -0.26
C ALA A 684 -3.25 -22.22 -0.89
N ALA A 685 -3.44 -22.08 -2.20
CA ALA A 685 -4.63 -22.53 -2.94
C ALA A 685 -4.35 -23.71 -3.90
N ASP A 686 -3.13 -24.28 -3.92
CA ASP A 686 -2.76 -25.33 -4.87
C ASP A 686 -3.69 -26.56 -4.78
N SER A 687 -3.98 -27.03 -3.56
CA SER A 687 -4.87 -28.19 -3.36
C SER A 687 -6.31 -27.94 -3.82
N LEU A 688 -6.77 -26.69 -3.87
CA LEU A 688 -8.08 -26.35 -4.42
C LEU A 688 -8.07 -26.37 -5.96
N ASP A 689 -6.97 -25.94 -6.59
CA ASP A 689 -6.81 -26.05 -8.04
C ASP A 689 -6.75 -27.52 -8.46
N ASP A 690 -5.94 -28.32 -7.75
CA ASP A 690 -5.82 -29.76 -7.97
C ASP A 690 -7.17 -30.46 -7.84
N TRP A 691 -7.92 -30.17 -6.77
CA TRP A 691 -9.26 -30.71 -6.58
C TRP A 691 -10.20 -30.35 -7.73
N ALA A 692 -10.25 -29.07 -8.12
CA ALA A 692 -11.15 -28.62 -9.18
C ALA A 692 -10.82 -29.35 -10.49
N ARG A 693 -9.53 -29.46 -10.85
CA ARG A 693 -9.08 -30.11 -12.08
C ARG A 693 -9.31 -31.62 -12.08
N GLN A 694 -9.01 -32.32 -10.99
CA GLN A 694 -9.22 -33.76 -10.87
C GLN A 694 -10.70 -34.16 -11.04
N GLN A 695 -11.61 -33.27 -10.64
CA GLN A 695 -13.05 -33.46 -10.80
C GLN A 695 -13.60 -32.96 -12.15
N GLY A 696 -12.74 -32.59 -13.11
CA GLY A 696 -13.14 -32.05 -14.40
C GLY A 696 -13.78 -30.65 -14.33
N GLY A 697 -13.53 -29.94 -13.23
CA GLY A 697 -13.98 -28.59 -12.97
C GLY A 697 -13.08 -27.51 -13.58
N GLN A 698 -13.29 -26.26 -13.15
CA GLN A 698 -12.55 -25.10 -13.65
C GLN A 698 -12.25 -24.08 -12.54
N VAL A 699 -11.20 -23.29 -12.75
CA VAL A 699 -10.86 -22.13 -11.92
C VAL A 699 -11.09 -20.85 -12.72
N ARG A 700 -11.85 -19.92 -12.15
CA ARG A 700 -12.16 -18.62 -12.76
C ARG A 700 -11.62 -17.47 -11.92
N GLY A 701 -11.12 -16.44 -12.58
CA GLY A 701 -10.59 -15.23 -11.95
C GLY A 701 -11.44 -14.00 -12.24
N GLU A 702 -11.50 -13.08 -11.26
CA GLU A 702 -12.15 -11.77 -11.40
C GLU A 702 -11.30 -10.70 -10.68
N LEU A 703 -10.95 -9.61 -11.37
CA LEU A 703 -10.27 -8.48 -10.75
C LEU A 703 -11.25 -7.70 -9.85
N LEU A 704 -10.81 -7.36 -8.63
CA LEU A 704 -11.60 -6.66 -7.63
C LEU A 704 -11.22 -5.18 -7.55
N PHE A 705 -12.23 -4.33 -7.49
CA PHE A 705 -12.08 -2.87 -7.37
C PHE A 705 -13.02 -2.33 -6.28
N ASP A 706 -12.63 -1.21 -5.65
CA ASP A 706 -13.52 -0.43 -4.79
C ASP A 706 -14.46 0.48 -5.62
N ARG A 707 -15.29 1.27 -4.94
CA ARG A 707 -16.20 2.24 -5.58
C ARG A 707 -15.49 3.37 -6.35
N ASN A 708 -14.22 3.62 -6.05
CA ASN A 708 -13.37 4.62 -6.68
C ASN A 708 -12.46 3.99 -7.74
N GLU A 709 -12.74 2.75 -8.17
CA GLU A 709 -11.95 1.98 -9.13
C GLU A 709 -10.49 1.71 -8.68
N GLN A 710 -10.20 1.78 -7.38
CA GLN A 710 -8.93 1.36 -6.82
C GLN A 710 -8.85 -0.17 -6.85
N TYR A 711 -7.75 -0.69 -7.35
CA TYR A 711 -7.53 -2.13 -7.41
C TYR A 711 -7.32 -2.73 -6.01
N LEU A 712 -8.10 -3.75 -5.68
CA LEU A 712 -8.10 -4.42 -4.37
C LEU A 712 -7.42 -5.79 -4.42
N GLY A 713 -7.25 -6.36 -5.60
CA GLY A 713 -6.72 -7.71 -5.80
C GLY A 713 -7.59 -8.49 -6.78
N TYR A 714 -7.64 -9.81 -6.65
CA TYR A 714 -8.51 -10.65 -7.48
C TYR A 714 -9.21 -11.73 -6.67
N ARG A 715 -10.34 -12.22 -7.19
CA ARG A 715 -11.11 -13.34 -6.65
C ARG A 715 -10.93 -14.56 -7.53
N LEU A 716 -10.63 -15.69 -6.91
CA LEU A 716 -10.63 -17.01 -7.52
C LEU A 716 -11.93 -17.73 -7.16
N ARG A 717 -12.51 -18.43 -8.15
CA ARG A 717 -13.66 -19.32 -7.97
C ARG A 717 -13.26 -20.71 -8.46
N PHE A 718 -13.28 -21.67 -7.56
CA PHE A 718 -12.99 -23.08 -7.84
C PHE A 718 -14.34 -23.80 -7.96
N GLU A 719 -14.66 -24.32 -9.14
CA GLU A 719 -15.94 -24.93 -9.47
C GLU A 719 -15.73 -26.40 -9.89
N ALA A 720 -16.41 -27.34 -9.23
CA ALA A 720 -16.48 -28.74 -9.66
C ALA A 720 -17.83 -29.36 -9.28
N GLY A 721 -18.54 -29.90 -10.28
CA GLY A 721 -19.90 -30.41 -10.08
C GLY A 721 -20.86 -29.30 -9.64
N ASP A 722 -21.53 -29.52 -8.50
CA ASP A 722 -22.44 -28.56 -7.85
C ASP A 722 -21.76 -27.72 -6.75
N ARG A 723 -20.46 -27.93 -6.52
CA ARG A 723 -19.68 -27.27 -5.46
C ARG A 723 -18.89 -26.09 -6.00
N GLN A 724 -18.84 -25.02 -5.21
CA GLN A 724 -18.08 -23.82 -5.51
C GLN A 724 -17.40 -23.27 -4.25
N HIS A 725 -16.11 -22.96 -4.37
CA HIS A 725 -15.33 -22.28 -3.32
C HIS A 725 -14.73 -20.99 -3.86
N THR A 726 -14.64 -19.97 -3.01
CA THR A 726 -14.10 -18.65 -3.37
C THR A 726 -12.91 -18.31 -2.48
N VAL A 727 -11.90 -17.66 -3.07
CA VAL A 727 -10.72 -17.14 -2.37
C VAL A 727 -10.41 -15.76 -2.91
N ASP A 728 -10.17 -14.79 -2.03
CA ASP A 728 -9.70 -13.46 -2.41
C ASP A 728 -8.16 -13.40 -2.26
N VAL A 729 -7.47 -12.80 -3.22
CA VAL A 729 -6.02 -12.60 -3.21
C VAL A 729 -5.72 -11.10 -3.26
N THR A 730 -4.86 -10.60 -2.38
CA THR A 730 -4.49 -9.18 -2.28
C THR A 730 -2.99 -8.98 -2.10
N GLY A 731 -2.57 -7.72 -1.99
CA GLY A 731 -1.17 -7.32 -1.80
C GLY A 731 -0.27 -7.69 -2.98
N ALA A 732 1.02 -7.87 -2.72
CA ALA A 732 1.99 -8.18 -3.78
C ALA A 732 1.66 -9.46 -4.56
N ALA A 733 1.06 -10.47 -3.91
CA ALA A 733 0.60 -11.70 -4.58
C ALA A 733 -0.41 -11.39 -5.70
N SER A 734 -1.27 -10.40 -5.49
CA SER A 734 -2.29 -10.03 -6.47
C SER A 734 -1.75 -9.29 -7.70
N ARG A 735 -0.49 -8.83 -7.66
CA ARG A 735 0.16 -8.11 -8.76
C ARG A 735 0.74 -9.04 -9.83
N MET A 736 0.68 -10.36 -9.60
CA MET A 736 1.13 -11.38 -10.55
C MET A 736 -0.03 -12.31 -10.89
N LEU A 737 -0.75 -12.03 -11.98
CA LEU A 737 -1.94 -12.80 -12.38
C LEU A 737 -1.57 -14.18 -12.96
N PRO A 738 -2.14 -15.29 -12.43
CA PRO A 738 -1.95 -16.62 -13.00
C PRO A 738 -2.40 -16.68 -14.46
N GLY A 739 -1.48 -16.97 -15.38
CA GLY A 739 -1.75 -16.94 -16.83
C GLY A 739 -2.69 -18.04 -17.34
N ASN A 740 -2.95 -19.05 -16.52
CA ASN A 740 -3.95 -20.10 -16.78
C ASN A 740 -5.38 -19.71 -16.37
N VAL A 741 -5.53 -18.65 -15.57
CA VAL A 741 -6.83 -18.18 -15.05
C VAL A 741 -7.22 -16.85 -15.69
N PHE A 742 -6.26 -15.96 -15.91
CA PHE A 742 -6.48 -14.62 -16.44
C PHE A 742 -6.02 -14.49 -17.88
N SER A 743 -6.74 -13.69 -18.66
CA SER A 743 -6.42 -13.46 -20.06
C SER A 743 -5.21 -12.52 -20.23
N ARG A 744 -4.65 -12.47 -21.45
CA ARG A 744 -3.65 -11.44 -21.80
C ARG A 744 -4.20 -10.02 -21.68
N GLU A 745 -5.51 -9.84 -21.86
CA GLU A 745 -6.18 -8.56 -21.69
C GLU A 745 -6.20 -8.15 -20.22
N ASP A 746 -6.51 -9.08 -19.30
CA ASP A 746 -6.47 -8.82 -17.86
C ASP A 746 -5.06 -8.45 -17.39
N MET A 747 -4.03 -9.16 -17.89
CA MET A 747 -2.63 -8.86 -17.61
C MET A 747 -2.23 -7.47 -18.13
N ALA A 748 -2.64 -7.11 -19.35
CA ALA A 748 -2.39 -5.78 -19.90
C ALA A 748 -3.12 -4.68 -19.11
N ARG A 749 -4.36 -4.94 -18.69
CA ARG A 749 -5.15 -4.04 -17.84
C ARG A 749 -4.48 -3.83 -16.48
N LEU A 750 -4.01 -4.91 -15.83
CA LEU A 750 -3.29 -4.81 -14.56
C LEU A 750 -1.98 -4.04 -14.72
N ALA A 751 -1.23 -4.24 -15.81
CA ALA A 751 0.01 -3.49 -16.05
C ALA A 751 -0.22 -1.97 -16.13
N VAL A 752 -1.34 -1.52 -16.69
CA VAL A 752 -1.73 -0.10 -16.70
C VAL A 752 -2.09 0.38 -15.29
N ILE A 753 -2.85 -0.41 -14.54
CA ILE A 753 -3.19 -0.12 -13.13
C ILE A 753 -1.93 0.00 -12.28
N ASP A 754 -0.97 -0.91 -12.46
CA ASP A 754 0.28 -0.97 -11.71
C ASP A 754 1.15 0.27 -11.93
N ARG A 755 1.30 0.70 -13.19
CA ARG A 755 2.02 1.94 -13.54
C ARG A 755 1.39 3.19 -12.93
N ARG A 756 0.07 3.22 -12.78
CA ARG A 756 -0.65 4.33 -12.11
C ARG A 756 -0.56 4.24 -10.59
N THR A 757 -0.59 3.03 -10.02
CA THR A 757 -0.50 2.84 -8.57
C THR A 757 0.89 3.21 -8.04
N ALA A 758 1.93 2.80 -8.76
CA ALA A 758 3.32 3.06 -8.42
C ALA A 758 4.07 3.50 -9.69
N PRO A 759 4.01 4.81 -10.03
CA PRO A 759 4.71 5.34 -11.20
C PRO A 759 6.20 5.05 -11.15
N PRO A 760 6.83 4.56 -12.24
CA PRO A 760 8.25 4.23 -12.26
C PRO A 760 9.17 5.41 -11.86
N GLU A 761 8.75 6.64 -12.11
CA GLU A 761 9.46 7.88 -11.73
C GLU A 761 9.65 7.99 -10.22
N SER A 762 8.67 7.48 -9.46
CA SER A 762 8.67 7.55 -8.00
C SER A 762 9.71 6.65 -7.36
N GLY A 763 10.28 5.69 -8.10
CA GLY A 763 11.12 4.61 -7.56
C GLY A 763 10.33 3.54 -6.79
N ASN A 764 8.99 3.58 -6.84
CA ASN A 764 8.11 2.55 -6.29
C ASN A 764 7.71 1.54 -7.37
N VAL A 765 7.46 0.30 -6.93
CA VAL A 765 6.87 -0.76 -7.75
C VAL A 765 5.51 -1.17 -7.18
N ALA A 766 4.59 -1.64 -8.03
CA ALA A 766 3.21 -1.94 -7.61
C ALA A 766 3.11 -3.11 -6.61
N ALA A 767 4.05 -4.05 -6.66
CA ALA A 767 4.22 -5.11 -5.66
C ALA A 767 5.08 -4.67 -4.45
N GLY A 768 5.48 -3.40 -4.39
CA GLY A 768 6.33 -2.85 -3.34
C GLY A 768 5.57 -2.54 -2.05
N PHE A 769 6.31 -2.25 -0.98
CA PHE A 769 5.76 -2.11 0.37
C PHE A 769 4.62 -1.06 0.46
N MET A 770 4.83 0.16 -0.03
CA MET A 770 3.82 1.23 0.01
C MET A 770 2.54 0.89 -0.76
N ALA A 771 2.66 0.43 -2.01
CA ALA A 771 1.51 0.10 -2.84
C ALA A 771 0.68 -1.07 -2.24
N THR A 772 1.36 -2.05 -1.67
CA THR A 772 0.74 -3.19 -0.96
C THR A 772 0.01 -2.73 0.30
N ALA A 773 0.57 -1.79 1.06
CA ALA A 773 -0.06 -1.24 2.28
C ALA A 773 -1.32 -0.42 1.95
N LEU A 774 -1.24 0.47 0.96
CA LEU A 774 -2.39 1.24 0.47
C LEU A 774 -3.51 0.32 -0.05
N GLN A 775 -3.16 -0.70 -0.83
CA GLN A 775 -4.12 -1.70 -1.31
C GLN A 775 -4.82 -2.44 -0.16
N GLY A 776 -4.07 -2.83 0.88
CA GLY A 776 -4.63 -3.45 2.08
C GLY A 776 -5.63 -2.53 2.78
N SER A 777 -5.26 -1.26 2.99
CA SER A 777 -6.14 -0.25 3.59
C SER A 777 -7.44 -0.05 2.79
N HIS A 778 -7.34 0.12 1.46
CA HIS A 778 -8.51 0.24 0.59
C HIS A 778 -9.43 -0.98 0.64
N LEU A 779 -8.87 -2.20 0.73
CA LEU A 779 -9.67 -3.43 0.88
C LEU A 779 -10.43 -3.43 2.21
N ALA A 780 -9.81 -3.01 3.30
CA ALA A 780 -10.45 -2.91 4.61
C ALA A 780 -11.61 -1.90 4.59
N GLN A 781 -11.38 -0.71 4.04
CA GLN A 781 -12.40 0.33 3.87
C GLN A 781 -13.58 -0.17 3.01
N HIS A 782 -13.29 -0.87 1.90
CA HIS A 782 -14.30 -1.47 1.03
C HIS A 782 -15.16 -2.51 1.76
N ARG A 783 -14.53 -3.40 2.54
CA ARG A 783 -15.26 -4.41 3.33
C ARG A 783 -16.13 -3.77 4.40
N ALA A 784 -15.62 -2.75 5.11
CA ALA A 784 -16.37 -2.03 6.13
C ALA A 784 -17.60 -1.31 5.55
N ALA A 785 -17.46 -0.66 4.40
CA ALA A 785 -18.57 0.01 3.71
C ALA A 785 -19.70 -0.97 3.36
N ARG A 786 -19.37 -2.15 2.81
CA ARG A 786 -20.37 -3.17 2.44
C ARG A 786 -21.05 -3.81 3.65
N ALA A 787 -20.35 -3.96 4.77
CA ALA A 787 -20.95 -4.43 6.02
C ALA A 787 -21.97 -3.44 6.57
N GLY A 788 -21.68 -2.13 6.48
CA GLY A 788 -22.59 -1.06 6.87
C GLY A 788 -23.86 -0.99 6.02
N GLU A 789 -23.75 -1.15 4.70
CA GLU A 789 -24.90 -1.21 3.78
C GLU A 789 -25.82 -2.41 4.08
N GLY A 790 -25.25 -3.55 4.44
CA GLY A 790 -26.00 -4.76 4.82
C GLY A 790 -26.74 -4.64 6.15
N GLN A 791 -26.27 -3.79 7.08
CA GLN A 791 -26.98 -3.49 8.33
C GLN A 791 -28.07 -2.42 8.14
N ALA A 792 -27.82 -1.39 7.32
CA ALA A 792 -28.81 -0.37 6.99
C ALA A 792 -30.08 -0.96 6.31
N HIS A 793 -29.91 -2.00 5.48
CA HIS A 793 -31.03 -2.73 4.89
C HIS A 793 -31.75 -3.70 5.84
N ARG A 794 -31.23 -3.98 7.03
CA ARG A 794 -31.91 -4.82 8.05
C ARG A 794 -32.66 -4.00 9.10
N THR A 795 -32.44 -2.68 9.18
CA THR A 795 -33.10 -1.80 10.17
C THR A 795 -34.39 -1.14 9.69
N ASP A 796 -34.90 -1.46 8.50
CA ASP A 796 -36.19 -0.92 8.03
C ASP A 796 -37.26 -2.01 7.76
N PRO A 797 -38.01 -2.43 8.79
CA PRO A 797 -39.32 -3.04 8.61
C PRO A 797 -40.44 -2.09 9.08
N ALA A 798 -40.44 -0.81 8.66
CA ALA A 798 -41.54 0.10 9.01
C ALA A 798 -41.73 1.33 8.10
N ALA A 799 -41.44 1.28 6.79
CA ALA A 799 -41.73 2.45 5.95
C ALA A 799 -41.96 2.17 4.46
N GLN A 800 -42.65 1.10 4.09
CA GLN A 800 -43.21 1.00 2.73
C GLN A 800 -44.63 0.43 2.77
N SER A 801 -45.59 1.31 3.06
CA SER A 801 -46.98 1.10 2.66
C SER A 801 -47.17 1.64 1.24
N PRO A 802 -47.58 0.82 0.25
CA PRO A 802 -48.03 1.32 -1.04
C PRO A 802 -49.52 1.66 -0.97
N THR A 803 -49.87 2.94 -0.99
CA THR A 803 -51.21 3.41 -1.33
C THR A 803 -51.15 3.86 -2.79
N THR A 804 -51.77 3.20 -3.77
CA THR A 804 -53.20 3.27 -4.04
C THR A 804 -53.58 2.38 -5.24
N ARG A 805 -54.47 1.41 -5.05
CA ARG A 805 -55.62 1.11 -5.93
C ARG A 805 -56.56 0.11 -5.25
N ALA A 806 -57.83 0.48 -5.14
CA ALA A 806 -58.91 -0.25 -4.48
C ALA A 806 -59.73 -1.10 -5.51
N PRO A 807 -60.86 -1.74 -5.14
CA PRO A 807 -60.92 -3.09 -4.57
C PRO A 807 -61.92 -4.02 -5.30
N GLN A 808 -61.72 -5.34 -5.33
CA GLN A 808 -62.82 -6.29 -5.63
C GLN A 808 -62.69 -7.62 -4.83
N THR A 809 -63.54 -7.69 -3.80
CA THR A 809 -64.40 -8.82 -3.38
C THR A 809 -64.02 -10.28 -3.67
N GLY A 810 -64.04 -11.13 -2.62
CA GLY A 810 -64.42 -12.54 -2.76
C GLY A 810 -63.85 -13.57 -1.75
N GLN A 811 -64.50 -13.70 -0.58
CA GLN A 811 -64.77 -14.92 0.21
C GLN A 811 -63.69 -16.04 0.46
N ALA A 812 -63.36 -16.18 1.75
CA ALA A 812 -63.46 -17.37 2.63
C ALA A 812 -62.83 -18.75 2.28
N SER A 813 -61.94 -19.25 3.16
CA SER A 813 -61.99 -20.54 3.93
C SER A 813 -60.61 -20.80 4.60
N GLN A 814 -60.47 -20.80 5.95
CA GLN A 814 -60.36 -21.97 6.87
C GLN A 814 -59.51 -23.14 6.32
N ALA A 815 -58.56 -23.80 7.01
CA ALA A 815 -58.00 -23.89 8.37
C ALA A 815 -56.60 -24.58 8.23
N SER A 816 -55.59 -24.52 9.10
CA SER A 816 -55.48 -25.19 10.41
C SER A 816 -54.06 -24.96 11.00
N ARG A 817 -53.98 -24.82 12.34
CA ARG A 817 -52.78 -24.89 13.22
C ARG A 817 -52.17 -26.33 13.17
N ALA A 818 -50.96 -26.66 13.62
CA ALA A 818 -50.04 -26.17 14.66
C ALA A 818 -48.60 -26.64 14.33
N GLY A 819 -47.51 -25.90 14.61
CA GLY A 819 -46.77 -25.85 15.89
C GLY A 819 -45.29 -26.18 15.58
N THR A 820 -44.22 -25.72 16.22
CA THR A 820 -43.94 -24.88 17.40
C THR A 820 -42.42 -24.62 17.41
N ASN A 821 -41.98 -23.39 17.72
CA ASN A 821 -40.84 -23.11 18.63
C ASN A 821 -40.68 -21.58 18.86
N PRO A 822 -41.01 -21.07 20.05
CA PRO A 822 -40.51 -19.81 20.57
C PRO A 822 -39.41 -20.06 21.61
N VAL A 823 -38.51 -19.10 21.81
CA VAL A 823 -38.34 -18.33 23.06
C VAL A 823 -37.13 -17.41 22.90
N ALA A 824 -37.43 -16.12 22.76
CA ALA A 824 -36.56 -15.03 23.19
C ALA A 824 -37.35 -14.19 24.19
N GLY A 825 -36.69 -13.81 25.30
CA GLY A 825 -37.10 -12.70 26.14
C GLY A 825 -37.67 -13.07 27.51
N ALA A 826 -36.89 -12.76 28.56
CA ALA A 826 -37.34 -11.96 29.71
C ALA A 826 -36.21 -11.86 30.75
N ALA A 827 -35.83 -10.63 31.14
CA ALA A 827 -35.95 -10.17 32.53
C ALA A 827 -35.28 -8.79 32.70
N ARG A 828 -36.11 -7.78 32.92
CA ARG A 828 -35.74 -6.54 33.61
C ARG A 828 -36.86 -6.21 34.61
N LEU A 829 -36.43 -5.73 35.79
CA LEU A 829 -37.13 -4.91 36.80
C LEU A 829 -37.39 -5.55 38.19
N GLN A 830 -36.71 -4.94 39.18
CA GLN A 830 -37.26 -4.20 40.34
C GLN A 830 -37.09 -4.74 41.79
N SER A 831 -36.33 -3.94 42.57
CA SER A 831 -36.70 -3.33 43.88
C SER A 831 -36.08 -3.84 45.21
N ALA A 832 -35.32 -2.91 45.82
CA ALA A 832 -35.34 -2.46 47.22
C ALA A 832 -34.66 -3.27 48.35
N ARG A 833 -33.64 -2.68 49.00
CA ARG A 833 -33.65 -2.34 50.44
C ARG A 833 -32.47 -1.46 50.89
N LYS A 834 -32.81 -0.46 51.71
CA LYS A 834 -31.93 0.41 52.53
C LYS A 834 -31.68 -0.26 53.90
N PRO A 835 -30.65 0.14 54.68
CA PRO A 835 -30.93 0.99 55.86
C PRO A 835 -29.86 2.06 56.18
N ALA A 836 -30.11 2.79 57.28
CA ALA A 836 -29.61 4.08 57.76
C ALA A 836 -28.14 4.18 58.24
N GLY A 837 -27.64 5.43 58.38
CA GLY A 837 -26.30 5.87 58.85
C GLY A 837 -26.06 5.73 60.38
N PRO A 838 -25.20 6.55 61.07
CA PRO A 838 -24.95 8.00 60.84
C PRO A 838 -23.49 8.53 61.06
N GLY A 839 -23.25 9.80 60.66
CA GLY A 839 -22.52 10.78 61.51
C GLY A 839 -21.10 11.23 61.12
N SER A 840 -20.96 12.42 60.52
CA SER A 840 -20.31 13.62 61.12
C SER A 840 -19.97 14.70 60.07
N THR A 841 -20.06 15.95 60.51
CA THR A 841 -20.22 17.23 59.79
C THR A 841 -18.87 17.94 59.44
N PRO A 842 -18.90 19.04 58.64
CA PRO A 842 -17.75 19.68 57.98
C PRO A 842 -17.25 20.96 58.70
N PRO A 843 -16.29 21.69 58.10
CA PRO A 843 -16.54 23.10 57.76
C PRO A 843 -16.05 23.44 56.33
N SER A 844 -16.87 24.01 55.44
CA SER A 844 -17.17 25.44 55.25
C SER A 844 -15.95 26.35 55.01
N GLY A 845 -15.71 26.68 53.73
CA GLY A 845 -14.93 27.82 53.27
C GLY A 845 -15.40 28.21 51.87
N GLY A 846 -16.08 29.35 51.75
CA GLY A 846 -16.72 29.83 50.52
C GLY A 846 -15.74 30.34 49.45
N PRO A 847 -16.26 30.65 48.25
CA PRO A 847 -15.48 30.85 47.03
C PRO A 847 -14.98 32.29 46.90
N GLY A 848 -13.67 32.44 46.68
CA GLY A 848 -13.09 33.66 46.13
C GLY A 848 -13.24 33.65 44.61
N ALA A 849 -13.89 34.68 44.07
CA ALA A 849 -13.98 34.93 42.64
C ALA A 849 -12.59 35.07 42.01
N GLY A 850 -12.17 34.05 41.27
CA GLY A 850 -10.98 34.06 40.43
C GLY A 850 -11.32 34.56 39.03
N THR A 851 -10.76 35.71 38.69
CA THR A 851 -10.69 36.32 37.35
C THR A 851 -10.36 35.30 36.26
N PRO A 852 -10.91 35.39 35.02
CA PRO A 852 -10.52 34.50 33.93
C PRO A 852 -9.02 34.64 33.66
N ALA A 853 -8.30 33.53 33.73
CA ALA A 853 -6.89 33.47 33.41
C ALA A 853 -6.68 33.82 31.92
N GLN A 854 -5.75 34.74 31.66
CA GLN A 854 -5.22 34.96 30.31
C GLN A 854 -4.59 33.66 29.78
N PRO A 855 -4.78 33.30 28.50
CA PRO A 855 -4.08 32.17 27.92
C PRO A 855 -2.56 32.42 27.93
N PRO A 856 -1.74 31.36 28.06
CA PRO A 856 -0.29 31.47 28.10
C PRO A 856 0.25 32.08 26.80
N ARG A 857 1.08 33.13 26.93
CA ARG A 857 1.76 33.76 25.80
C ARG A 857 2.95 32.89 25.38
N ILE A 858 2.88 32.28 24.21
CA ILE A 858 4.05 31.73 23.53
C ILE A 858 4.88 32.92 23.01
N PRO A 859 6.21 32.97 23.25
CA PRO A 859 7.05 34.06 22.74
C PRO A 859 7.05 34.09 21.21
N ARG A 860 6.81 35.27 20.62
CA ARG A 860 6.98 35.48 19.18
C ARG A 860 8.44 35.18 18.77
N PRO A 861 8.69 34.57 17.60
CA PRO A 861 10.04 34.49 17.05
C PRO A 861 10.60 35.90 16.80
N PRO A 862 11.92 36.12 16.98
CA PRO A 862 12.53 37.43 16.82
C PRO A 862 12.37 37.93 15.38
N GLN A 863 11.90 39.17 15.22
CA GLN A 863 11.93 39.85 13.94
C GLN A 863 13.40 39.98 13.47
N PRO A 864 13.73 39.68 12.20
CA PRO A 864 15.04 40.04 11.66
C PRO A 864 15.13 41.58 11.62
N GLY A 865 15.89 42.13 12.56
CA GLY A 865 16.10 43.56 12.70
C GLY A 865 16.75 44.15 11.45
N GLY A 866 16.09 45.16 10.89
CA GLY A 866 16.69 46.06 9.92
C GLY A 866 17.85 46.81 10.55
N GLY A 867 19.07 46.38 10.24
CA GLY A 867 20.26 47.18 10.46
C GLY A 867 20.29 48.34 9.46
N ALA A 868 20.21 49.56 9.95
CA ALA A 868 20.66 50.74 9.22
C ALA A 868 22.09 51.11 9.68
N PRO A 869 22.94 51.63 8.78
CA PRO A 869 24.38 51.64 8.97
C PRO A 869 24.89 52.87 9.75
N GLY A 870 25.89 52.64 10.60
CA GLY A 870 27.01 53.53 10.94
C GLY A 870 26.74 55.01 11.28
N ARG A 871 26.82 55.34 12.57
CA ARG A 871 27.96 56.05 13.19
C ARG A 871 27.80 56.14 14.70
#